data_AF-A0A8J7AT11-F1
#
_entry.id   AF-A0A8J7AT11-F1
#
_cell.length_a   1.000
_cell.length_b   1.000
_cell.length_c   1.000
_cell.angle_alpha   90.00
_cell.angle_beta   90.00
_cell.angle_gamma   90.00
#
_symmetry.space_group_name_H-M   'P 1'
#
loop_
_entity.id
_entity.type
_entity.pdbx_description
1 polymer ?
#
loop_
_entity_poly.entity_id
_entity_poly.type
_entity_poly.pdbx_seq_one_letter_code
_entity_poly.pdbx_strand_id
1 'polypeptide(L)'
;MVQSSSPTTLYVNPASGNDNAAGSQAAPYKTITRALQRATSGTRIQLTTGTYNAASGEQFPLVIPAGVTVVGNEAQKGRGIVLDGSGEFNSPTFARQNVMIRPENGAQLRGVVVTNRAQRGTGVWIEATSPIIANNTFINCGREGVFATGNATPEVSDNVFQQNAASGISVVRNAKGEIRRNVFQKTGYGIAISDNAAPLIVDNQVFENRSGIVLTGNSRPVLRNNLVERNTSDGLAVANTALPDLGKGQDPGGNILRSNGEFDLRNATLVKLTSVGNQLNPIRVNGAVDFVASQVIAPAPLPAPSPTPVPPRPTTSTPSPSPTPTPRSTPTPTPTPVTGAVNLPDIRGYWAEAFIRGLVERDIISGFPDGTFKPELNITRAQYAAAIAKAFNVPIKRTNQAFVDVAANFWAAGAIAKAYQMGFLAGFPDRTFRPNQNLTRIQAIVSLINGLELTGGNPNSLGVYRDRAQIPSYATNAVATATQKRIVVNHPQVSQLEPMVDITRAEVAALIYQTLVSAGQARAIDSPFIVNPDISVPSFADIQPHWSSDFVRGLASQGVITGFADGTFKPDTTMNRAQYAALLDNTFNPIAKRAAAGFSDVSADFWAAESIQRVYRGGLMAGFQNGTFLPSQNVTRIQVLLALTNALGLPAGNTELLNRYEDAAAIPAQMQGAIASATQAQLVVNYPQVNRLNPNREATRGEVAAMVYQAMVQAARSPAIASSYIVDPNSNAPAGEQVPIVSPTPPAASPTPAPTPAPTPLPVVSVRPTPTPSPAPVPVATPRPTPTPSPAPIPIPVPLPVVPTPPVAAPSPTPAPPVATPSPTPAPIPIPVPSPVTPTPPVSPVPAPTPTAAAPLVVVDPGHGGNDPGAIGIDGLREKDINLSVAQQIAELLQQQGIRVVMTRPDDRTIELAPRVNIAEQARANLFLSIHANAISLGRPEVNGLETYHYPGSTSGSRLASAIHSSILESITVKDRGVRQANFYVLRYTSMPATLVELGFVTGQEDAAKLADPDHRSQLARAIASGALQYIRQYIQPTLTST
;
A
#
# COMPACT_ATOMS: atom_id res chain seq x y z
N MET A 1 1.84 14.98 37.76
CA MET A 1 2.72 13.81 37.55
C MET A 1 1.89 12.72 36.92
N VAL A 2 2.34 12.08 35.84
CA VAL A 2 1.69 10.87 35.29
C VAL A 2 2.54 9.69 35.71
N GLN A 3 1.95 8.71 36.41
CA GLN A 3 2.65 7.48 36.73
C GLN A 3 2.82 6.66 35.45
N SER A 4 4.06 6.41 35.05
CA SER A 4 4.39 5.41 34.03
C SER A 4 4.14 4.02 34.61
N SER A 5 2.97 3.44 34.30
CA SER A 5 2.71 2.02 34.56
C SER A 5 3.79 1.19 33.87
N SER A 6 4.47 0.35 34.64
CA SER A 6 5.50 -0.54 34.09
C SER A 6 4.85 -1.57 33.15
N PRO A 7 5.48 -1.95 32.03
CA PRO A 7 4.88 -2.84 31.04
C PRO A 7 4.58 -4.21 31.65
N THR A 8 3.28 -4.53 31.76
CA THR A 8 2.80 -5.81 32.32
C THR A 8 3.40 -6.97 31.55
N THR A 9 4.09 -7.87 32.25
CA THR A 9 4.60 -9.11 31.65
C THR A 9 3.70 -10.28 32.02
N LEU A 10 3.10 -10.92 31.01
CA LEU A 10 2.33 -12.16 31.14
C LEU A 10 3.21 -13.34 30.73
N TYR A 11 3.10 -14.46 31.44
CA TYR A 11 3.88 -15.67 31.20
C TYR A 11 2.99 -16.80 30.69
N VAL A 12 3.48 -17.58 29.71
CA VAL A 12 2.72 -18.67 29.09
C VAL A 12 3.57 -19.95 29.02
N ASN A 13 3.00 -21.08 29.45
CA ASN A 13 3.61 -22.41 29.38
C ASN A 13 2.57 -23.45 28.91
N PRO A 14 2.73 -24.09 27.74
CA PRO A 14 1.71 -24.95 27.15
C PRO A 14 1.61 -26.31 27.83
N ALA A 15 2.63 -26.71 28.61
CA ALA A 15 2.68 -27.98 29.32
C ALA A 15 2.14 -27.87 30.76
N SER A 16 2.51 -26.82 31.51
CA SER A 16 2.20 -26.67 32.94
C SER A 16 1.39 -25.43 33.31
N GLY A 17 1.02 -24.58 32.34
CA GLY A 17 0.19 -23.40 32.57
C GLY A 17 -1.31 -23.71 32.69
N ASN A 18 -2.08 -22.71 33.15
CA ASN A 18 -3.53 -22.81 33.32
C ASN A 18 -4.21 -21.49 32.93
N ASP A 19 -5.20 -21.52 32.04
CA ASP A 19 -5.87 -20.31 31.53
C ASP A 19 -6.83 -19.64 32.52
N ASN A 20 -7.07 -20.28 33.67
CA ASN A 20 -7.73 -19.70 34.84
C ASN A 20 -6.76 -19.11 35.87
N ALA A 21 -5.44 -19.16 35.63
CA ALA A 21 -4.43 -18.58 36.50
C ALA A 21 -4.30 -17.05 36.34
N ALA A 22 -3.36 -16.45 37.07
CA ALA A 22 -3.08 -15.01 37.03
C ALA A 22 -2.22 -14.57 35.82
N GLY A 23 -1.58 -15.51 35.11
CA GLY A 23 -0.62 -15.19 34.05
C GLY A 23 0.75 -14.71 34.55
N SER A 24 1.03 -14.87 35.84
CA SER A 24 2.32 -14.49 36.45
C SER A 24 3.39 -15.57 36.24
N GLN A 25 4.66 -15.27 36.54
CA GLN A 25 5.76 -16.24 36.35
C GLN A 25 5.58 -17.52 37.18
N ALA A 26 4.96 -17.43 38.36
CA ALA A 26 4.67 -18.57 39.23
C ALA A 26 3.34 -19.27 38.90
N ALA A 27 2.45 -18.61 38.16
CA ALA A 27 1.13 -19.13 37.77
C ALA A 27 0.80 -18.72 36.32
N PRO A 28 1.53 -19.26 35.33
CA PRO A 28 1.43 -18.83 33.93
C PRO A 28 0.13 -19.30 33.27
N TYR A 29 -0.29 -18.60 32.22
CA TYR A 29 -1.33 -19.08 31.33
C TYR A 29 -0.87 -20.33 30.57
N LYS A 30 -1.82 -21.15 30.10
CA LYS A 30 -1.52 -22.29 29.24
C LYS A 30 -1.36 -21.85 27.79
N THR A 31 -2.26 -20.98 27.32
CA THR A 31 -2.33 -20.59 25.90
C THR A 31 -1.91 -19.15 25.64
N ILE A 32 -1.31 -18.93 24.47
CA ILE A 32 -1.05 -17.60 23.91
C ILE A 32 -2.39 -16.91 23.65
N THR A 33 -3.38 -17.67 23.17
CA THR A 33 -4.79 -17.26 23.00
C THR A 33 -5.31 -16.57 24.26
N ARG A 34 -5.13 -17.16 25.45
CA ARG A 34 -5.56 -16.56 26.72
C ARG A 34 -4.76 -15.30 27.09
N ALA A 35 -3.45 -15.32 26.89
CA ALA A 35 -2.62 -14.16 27.17
C ALA A 35 -2.99 -12.95 26.29
N LEU A 36 -3.30 -13.19 25.00
CA LEU A 36 -3.72 -12.16 24.05
C LEU A 36 -5.09 -11.55 24.41
N GLN A 37 -6.05 -12.36 24.92
CA GLN A 37 -7.33 -11.85 25.46
C GLN A 37 -7.18 -10.93 26.68
N ARG A 38 -6.01 -10.94 27.35
CA ARG A 38 -5.71 -10.12 28.53
C ARG A 38 -4.70 -9.01 28.27
N ALA A 39 -4.09 -8.97 27.08
CA ALA A 39 -3.03 -8.04 26.74
C ALA A 39 -3.59 -6.70 26.25
N THR A 40 -3.04 -5.61 26.81
CA THR A 40 -3.22 -4.24 26.33
C THR A 40 -1.92 -3.72 25.72
N SER A 41 -1.96 -2.61 24.99
CA SER A 41 -0.74 -1.99 24.42
C SER A 41 0.35 -1.79 25.48
N GLY A 42 1.59 -2.19 25.17
CA GLY A 42 2.71 -2.25 26.11
C GLY A 42 2.85 -3.57 26.88
N THR A 43 1.90 -4.51 26.77
CA THR A 43 2.01 -5.84 27.39
C THR A 43 3.08 -6.69 26.71
N ARG A 44 3.89 -7.39 27.51
CA ARG A 44 4.91 -8.35 27.06
C ARG A 44 4.47 -9.78 27.42
N ILE A 45 4.21 -10.61 26.41
CA ILE A 45 3.85 -12.02 26.57
C ILE A 45 5.11 -12.87 26.43
N GLN A 46 5.67 -13.33 27.56
CA GLN A 46 6.82 -14.21 27.61
C GLN A 46 6.40 -15.68 27.44
N LEU A 47 6.87 -16.29 26.35
CA LEU A 47 6.71 -17.71 26.09
C LEU A 47 7.83 -18.53 26.73
N THR A 48 7.58 -19.82 26.91
CA THR A 48 8.53 -20.80 27.46
C THR A 48 8.66 -22.00 26.50
N THR A 49 9.65 -22.86 26.73
CA THR A 49 9.90 -24.04 25.88
C THR A 49 8.67 -24.95 25.81
N GLY A 50 8.22 -25.27 24.60
CA GLY A 50 7.04 -26.08 24.35
C GLY A 50 6.53 -25.97 22.91
N THR A 51 5.45 -26.70 22.61
CA THR A 51 4.70 -26.56 21.36
C THR A 51 3.33 -25.95 21.67
N TYR A 52 2.98 -24.89 20.94
CA TYR A 52 1.75 -24.13 21.05
C TYR A 52 0.91 -24.41 19.80
N ASN A 53 -0.15 -25.19 19.96
CA ASN A 53 -1.00 -25.70 18.89
C ASN A 53 -2.44 -25.97 19.39
N ALA A 54 -3.32 -26.48 18.52
CA ALA A 54 -4.70 -26.79 18.89
C ALA A 54 -4.82 -27.80 20.06
N ALA A 55 -3.86 -28.71 20.23
CA ALA A 55 -3.84 -29.69 21.33
C ALA A 55 -3.32 -29.10 22.66
N SER A 56 -2.51 -28.03 22.64
CA SER A 56 -2.22 -27.25 23.85
C SER A 56 -3.38 -26.31 24.24
N GLY A 57 -4.31 -26.05 23.31
CA GLY A 57 -5.53 -25.26 23.49
C GLY A 57 -5.59 -23.97 22.67
N GLU A 58 -4.65 -23.73 21.74
CA GLU A 58 -4.63 -22.50 20.95
C GLU A 58 -5.79 -22.40 19.95
N GLN A 59 -6.29 -21.18 19.75
CA GLN A 59 -7.27 -20.83 18.74
C GLN A 59 -6.60 -19.94 17.68
N PHE A 60 -6.68 -20.36 16.42
CA PHE A 60 -6.03 -19.69 15.29
C PHE A 60 -7.06 -18.96 14.40
N PRO A 61 -6.67 -17.85 13.72
CA PRO A 61 -5.35 -17.22 13.75
C PRO A 61 -5.09 -16.47 15.07
N LEU A 62 -3.86 -16.53 15.59
CA LEU A 62 -3.42 -15.73 16.73
C LEU A 62 -3.34 -14.26 16.33
N VAL A 63 -4.31 -13.46 16.76
CA VAL A 63 -4.33 -12.02 16.54
C VAL A 63 -3.50 -11.33 17.63
N ILE A 64 -2.41 -10.64 17.27
CA ILE A 64 -1.56 -9.92 18.22
C ILE A 64 -2.01 -8.44 18.27
N PRO A 65 -2.60 -7.96 19.38
CA PRO A 65 -3.14 -6.59 19.46
C PRO A 65 -2.08 -5.51 19.31
N ALA A 66 -2.54 -4.30 18.97
CA ALA A 66 -1.67 -3.16 18.73
C ALA A 66 -0.79 -2.86 19.96
N GLY A 67 0.52 -2.70 19.72
CA GLY A 67 1.52 -2.46 20.77
C GLY A 67 1.81 -3.64 21.72
N VAL A 68 1.29 -4.85 21.48
CA VAL A 68 1.60 -6.05 22.28
C VAL A 68 2.83 -6.76 21.73
N THR A 69 3.73 -7.20 22.61
CA THR A 69 4.94 -7.97 22.24
C THR A 69 4.81 -9.43 22.66
N VAL A 70 4.74 -10.36 21.71
CA VAL A 70 4.90 -11.81 21.96
C VAL A 70 6.37 -12.17 21.78
N VAL A 71 6.98 -12.76 22.80
CA VAL A 71 8.43 -13.01 22.84
C VAL A 71 8.80 -14.36 23.46
N GLY A 72 9.57 -15.15 22.71
CA GLY A 72 10.20 -16.40 23.17
C GLY A 72 11.69 -16.24 23.45
N ASN A 73 12.53 -16.89 22.65
CA ASN A 73 13.99 -16.98 22.76
C ASN A 73 14.67 -16.37 21.52
N GLU A 74 14.84 -15.05 21.51
CA GLU A 74 15.47 -14.32 20.38
C GLU A 74 16.91 -14.78 20.12
N ALA A 75 17.67 -15.07 21.18
CA ALA A 75 19.09 -15.48 21.09
C ALA A 75 19.31 -16.83 20.38
N GLN A 76 18.26 -17.65 20.26
CA GLN A 76 18.29 -18.93 19.55
C GLN A 76 17.22 -19.02 18.44
N LYS A 77 16.76 -17.87 17.92
CA LYS A 77 15.74 -17.74 16.86
C LYS A 77 14.46 -18.54 17.12
N GLY A 78 14.09 -18.69 18.40
CA GLY A 78 12.93 -19.44 18.88
C GLY A 78 13.09 -20.96 19.02
N ARG A 79 14.31 -21.50 18.90
CA ARG A 79 14.56 -22.95 19.10
C ARG A 79 13.94 -23.44 20.42
N GLY A 80 13.03 -24.41 20.31
CA GLY A 80 12.30 -25.00 21.44
C GLY A 80 10.96 -24.32 21.78
N ILE A 81 10.61 -23.20 21.12
CA ILE A 81 9.34 -22.48 21.31
C ILE A 81 8.62 -22.51 19.96
N VAL A 82 7.86 -23.59 19.74
CA VAL A 82 7.25 -23.91 18.44
C VAL A 82 5.78 -23.52 18.44
N LEU A 83 5.41 -22.60 17.56
CA LEU A 83 4.04 -22.27 17.21
C LEU A 83 3.69 -23.09 15.96
N ASP A 84 2.72 -24.00 16.07
CA ASP A 84 2.28 -24.90 14.99
C ASP A 84 0.76 -24.86 14.81
N GLY A 85 0.27 -24.37 13.66
CA GLY A 85 -1.18 -24.31 13.41
C GLY A 85 -1.61 -23.47 12.20
N SER A 86 -2.94 -23.37 12.02
CA SER A 86 -3.59 -22.51 11.04
C SER A 86 -5.02 -22.22 11.47
N GLY A 87 -5.52 -21.04 11.12
CA GLY A 87 -6.93 -20.68 11.16
C GLY A 87 -7.30 -19.88 9.92
N GLU A 88 -8.57 -19.49 9.81
CA GLU A 88 -9.08 -18.80 8.63
C GLU A 88 -9.09 -17.28 8.82
N PHE A 89 -8.73 -16.55 7.77
CA PHE A 89 -8.78 -15.09 7.74
C PHE A 89 -9.35 -14.58 6.41
N ASN A 90 -10.44 -13.82 6.47
CA ASN A 90 -10.96 -13.10 5.32
C ASN A 90 -10.18 -11.79 5.17
N SER A 91 -9.24 -11.75 4.23
CA SER A 91 -8.47 -10.54 3.90
C SER A 91 -9.38 -9.47 3.25
N PRO A 92 -9.10 -8.17 3.46
CA PRO A 92 -9.67 -7.09 2.65
C PRO A 92 -9.01 -6.92 1.26
N THR A 93 -7.80 -7.44 1.02
CA THR A 93 -7.05 -7.26 -0.24
C THR A 93 -6.90 -8.55 -1.08
N PHE A 94 -7.31 -9.68 -0.50
CA PHE A 94 -7.39 -11.03 -1.07
C PHE A 94 -8.65 -11.75 -0.53
N ALA A 95 -8.99 -12.94 -1.06
CA ALA A 95 -10.06 -13.76 -0.51
C ALA A 95 -9.66 -14.43 0.84
N ARG A 96 -10.51 -15.34 1.36
CA ARG A 96 -10.23 -16.23 2.51
C ARG A 96 -8.83 -16.88 2.42
N GLN A 97 -8.03 -16.75 3.48
CA GLN A 97 -6.67 -17.26 3.61
C GLN A 97 -6.55 -18.22 4.80
N ASN A 98 -5.58 -19.13 4.73
CA ASN A 98 -5.13 -19.97 5.85
C ASN A 98 -3.92 -19.29 6.51
N VAL A 99 -4.09 -18.78 7.73
CA VAL A 99 -3.13 -17.91 8.43
C VAL A 99 -2.89 -18.45 9.84
N MET A 100 -1.64 -18.47 10.31
CA MET A 100 -1.37 -18.80 11.71
C MET A 100 -1.44 -17.57 12.63
N ILE A 101 -0.81 -16.46 12.24
CA ILE A 101 -0.66 -15.26 13.07
C ILE A 101 -1.05 -14.00 12.27
N ARG A 102 -1.82 -13.09 12.88
CA ARG A 102 -2.14 -11.75 12.31
C ARG A 102 -1.77 -10.64 13.31
N PRO A 103 -0.67 -9.89 13.09
CA PRO A 103 -0.26 -8.81 13.97
C PRO A 103 -0.86 -7.45 13.56
N GLU A 104 -1.38 -6.73 14.55
CA GLU A 104 -1.90 -5.36 14.39
C GLU A 104 -0.78 -4.30 14.48
N ASN A 105 -1.11 -3.01 14.36
CA ASN A 105 -0.10 -1.93 14.32
C ASN A 105 0.79 -1.86 15.57
N GLY A 106 2.11 -1.82 15.37
CA GLY A 106 3.09 -1.81 16.46
C GLY A 106 3.15 -3.08 17.30
N ALA A 107 2.40 -4.14 16.94
CA ALA A 107 2.56 -5.46 17.53
C ALA A 107 3.94 -6.04 17.20
N GLN A 108 4.50 -6.85 18.09
CA GLN A 108 5.78 -7.51 17.87
C GLN A 108 5.69 -9.03 18.05
N LEU A 109 6.35 -9.76 17.16
CA LEU A 109 6.57 -11.21 17.26
C LEU A 109 8.06 -11.49 17.27
N ARG A 110 8.57 -12.04 18.37
CA ARG A 110 10.01 -12.16 18.61
C ARG A 110 10.43 -13.53 19.12
N GLY A 111 11.49 -14.11 18.56
CA GLY A 111 12.11 -15.32 19.15
C GLY A 111 11.21 -16.55 19.19
N VAL A 112 10.42 -16.84 18.14
CA VAL A 112 9.63 -18.08 18.02
C VAL A 112 9.95 -18.86 16.76
N VAL A 113 9.74 -20.17 16.78
CA VAL A 113 9.60 -21.00 15.57
C VAL A 113 8.12 -20.98 15.16
N VAL A 114 7.82 -20.72 13.89
CA VAL A 114 6.45 -20.64 13.35
C VAL A 114 6.30 -21.62 12.18
N THR A 115 5.26 -22.44 12.22
CA THR A 115 4.94 -23.43 11.19
C THR A 115 3.44 -23.47 10.91
N ASN A 116 3.07 -23.41 9.64
CA ASN A 116 1.70 -23.61 9.17
C ASN A 116 1.66 -24.64 8.03
N ARG A 117 1.46 -25.93 8.34
CA ARG A 117 1.42 -27.00 7.33
C ARG A 117 0.09 -27.14 6.58
N ALA A 118 -0.89 -26.25 6.79
CA ALA A 118 -2.14 -26.28 6.04
C ALA A 118 -1.88 -26.00 4.54
N GLN A 119 -2.73 -26.51 3.65
CA GLN A 119 -2.64 -26.15 2.23
C GLN A 119 -2.84 -24.63 2.07
N ARG A 120 -1.94 -24.00 1.29
CA ARG A 120 -1.83 -22.53 1.15
C ARG A 120 -1.63 -21.77 2.48
N GLY A 121 -1.17 -22.47 3.53
CA GLY A 121 -0.97 -21.93 4.88
C GLY A 121 0.20 -20.96 4.97
N THR A 122 -0.10 -19.71 5.32
CA THR A 122 0.88 -18.66 5.62
C THR A 122 1.16 -18.62 7.13
N GLY A 123 2.41 -18.44 7.53
CA GLY A 123 2.80 -18.23 8.94
C GLY A 123 2.23 -16.93 9.51
N VAL A 124 2.79 -15.78 9.10
CA VAL A 124 2.34 -14.44 9.51
C VAL A 124 1.72 -13.70 8.31
N TRP A 125 0.50 -13.20 8.48
CA TRP A 125 -0.20 -12.37 7.48
C TRP A 125 -0.30 -10.91 7.96
N ILE A 126 0.24 -9.98 7.17
CA ILE A 126 0.36 -8.55 7.51
C ILE A 126 -0.50 -7.74 6.54
N GLU A 127 -1.60 -7.19 7.04
CA GLU A 127 -2.68 -6.60 6.23
C GLU A 127 -2.79 -5.10 6.51
N ALA A 128 -2.10 -4.28 5.69
CA ALA A 128 -2.02 -2.83 5.87
C ALA A 128 -1.51 -2.34 7.25
N THR A 129 -0.84 -3.21 8.03
CA THR A 129 -0.29 -2.90 9.35
C THR A 129 1.24 -2.71 9.36
N SER A 130 1.76 -2.15 10.47
CA SER A 130 3.20 -1.93 10.74
C SER A 130 3.70 -2.67 11.99
N PRO A 131 3.80 -4.02 11.96
CA PRO A 131 4.37 -4.83 13.05
C PRO A 131 5.91 -4.96 12.96
N ILE A 132 6.53 -5.44 14.04
CA ILE A 132 7.93 -5.86 14.07
C ILE A 132 8.02 -7.38 14.20
N ILE A 133 8.60 -8.04 13.19
CA ILE A 133 8.80 -9.48 13.12
C ILE A 133 10.30 -9.74 13.19
N ALA A 134 10.82 -10.06 14.38
CA ALA A 134 12.26 -10.07 14.64
C ALA A 134 12.78 -11.38 15.27
N ASN A 135 13.96 -11.84 14.86
CA ASN A 135 14.63 -13.00 15.47
C ASN A 135 13.79 -14.30 15.51
N ASN A 136 12.92 -14.57 14.53
CA ASN A 136 12.10 -15.79 14.47
C ASN A 136 12.67 -16.83 13.48
N THR A 137 12.08 -18.03 13.48
CA THR A 137 12.31 -19.07 12.46
C THR A 137 10.98 -19.49 11.81
N PHE A 138 10.77 -19.17 10.54
CA PHE A 138 9.60 -19.57 9.77
C PHE A 138 9.91 -20.83 8.97
N ILE A 139 9.33 -21.97 9.35
CA ILE A 139 9.71 -23.27 8.80
C ILE A 139 8.52 -24.16 8.43
N ASN A 140 8.60 -24.85 7.29
CA ASN A 140 7.57 -25.78 6.80
C ASN A 140 6.17 -25.17 6.65
N CYS A 141 6.07 -23.89 6.26
CA CYS A 141 4.78 -23.28 5.90
C CYS A 141 4.33 -23.74 4.51
N GLY A 142 3.04 -24.10 4.39
CA GLY A 142 2.39 -24.59 3.17
C GLY A 142 2.19 -23.52 2.08
N ARG A 143 2.59 -22.27 2.33
CA ARG A 143 2.79 -21.23 1.33
C ARG A 143 3.99 -20.35 1.67
N GLU A 144 3.83 -19.31 2.49
CA GLU A 144 4.92 -18.42 2.90
C GLU A 144 5.14 -18.39 4.42
N GLY A 145 6.36 -18.05 4.84
CA GLY A 145 6.61 -17.72 6.25
C GLY A 145 5.95 -16.40 6.65
N VAL A 146 6.12 -15.37 5.83
CA VAL A 146 5.48 -14.04 6.01
C VAL A 146 4.84 -13.59 4.69
N PHE A 147 3.64 -13.02 4.75
CA PHE A 147 2.97 -12.35 3.62
C PHE A 147 2.55 -10.93 4.02
N ALA A 148 2.92 -9.92 3.22
CA ALA A 148 2.61 -8.52 3.48
C ALA A 148 1.86 -7.85 2.32
N THR A 149 0.73 -7.21 2.61
CA THR A 149 -0.23 -6.72 1.60
C THR A 149 -0.90 -5.39 2.01
N GLY A 150 -1.74 -4.85 1.14
CA GLY A 150 -2.34 -3.53 1.27
C GLY A 150 -1.29 -2.44 1.23
N ASN A 151 -1.30 -1.55 2.24
CA ASN A 151 -0.30 -0.50 2.42
C ASN A 151 0.70 -0.83 3.55
N ALA A 152 0.92 -2.12 3.86
CA ALA A 152 1.68 -2.55 5.03
C ALA A 152 3.14 -2.06 5.04
N THR A 153 3.64 -1.73 6.23
CA THR A 153 5.01 -1.24 6.47
C THR A 153 5.67 -1.98 7.65
N PRO A 154 5.80 -3.32 7.59
CA PRO A 154 6.44 -4.10 8.64
C PRO A 154 7.96 -3.89 8.70
N GLU A 155 8.55 -4.09 9.86
CA GLU A 155 9.97 -4.44 9.99
C GLU A 155 10.08 -5.97 10.07
N VAL A 156 10.83 -6.59 9.16
CA VAL A 156 11.14 -8.02 9.16
C VAL A 156 12.66 -8.18 9.28
N SER A 157 13.15 -8.38 10.51
CA SER A 157 14.57 -8.29 10.85
C SER A 157 15.16 -9.57 11.48
N ASP A 158 16.33 -9.99 11.01
CA ASP A 158 17.15 -11.04 11.62
C ASP A 158 16.43 -12.41 11.77
N ASN A 159 15.43 -12.73 10.94
CA ASN A 159 14.71 -14.01 10.96
C ASN A 159 15.38 -15.06 10.07
N VAL A 160 15.01 -16.33 10.27
CA VAL A 160 15.35 -17.46 9.39
C VAL A 160 14.07 -17.94 8.70
N PHE A 161 14.12 -18.17 7.39
CA PHE A 161 13.04 -18.72 6.58
C PHE A 161 13.55 -20.00 5.90
N GLN A 162 12.94 -21.14 6.20
CA GLN A 162 13.43 -22.45 5.73
C GLN A 162 12.29 -23.37 5.27
N GLN A 163 12.47 -24.13 4.19
CA GLN A 163 11.51 -25.18 3.77
C GLN A 163 10.04 -24.71 3.54
N ASN A 164 9.82 -23.43 3.25
CA ASN A 164 8.49 -22.88 2.98
C ASN A 164 8.11 -23.06 1.51
N ALA A 165 6.91 -23.61 1.25
CA ALA A 165 6.57 -24.25 -0.03
C ALA A 165 6.54 -23.30 -1.25
N ALA A 166 6.08 -22.06 -1.05
CA ALA A 166 5.98 -21.05 -2.11
C ALA A 166 7.07 -19.97 -1.97
N SER A 167 7.13 -19.27 -0.83
CA SER A 167 8.13 -18.22 -0.59
C SER A 167 8.67 -18.26 0.85
N GLY A 168 9.83 -17.65 1.10
CA GLY A 168 10.20 -17.23 2.45
C GLY A 168 9.30 -16.07 2.90
N ILE A 169 9.39 -14.96 2.17
CA ILE A 169 8.51 -13.80 2.30
C ILE A 169 7.94 -13.37 0.94
N SER A 170 6.67 -12.96 0.93
CA SER A 170 6.01 -12.30 -0.20
C SER A 170 5.53 -10.90 0.20
N VAL A 171 5.78 -9.88 -0.62
CA VAL A 171 5.35 -8.48 -0.41
C VAL A 171 4.65 -7.95 -1.65
N VAL A 172 3.38 -7.57 -1.52
CA VAL A 172 2.47 -7.32 -2.65
C VAL A 172 1.65 -6.03 -2.46
N ARG A 173 0.71 -5.75 -3.37
CA ARG A 173 -0.11 -4.53 -3.42
C ARG A 173 0.73 -3.25 -3.40
N ASN A 174 0.72 -2.49 -2.31
CA ASN A 174 1.46 -1.23 -2.17
C ASN A 174 2.37 -1.25 -0.93
N ALA A 175 2.73 -2.43 -0.41
CA ALA A 175 3.49 -2.59 0.83
C ALA A 175 4.97 -2.15 0.68
N LYS A 176 5.53 -1.54 1.74
CA LYS A 176 6.82 -0.82 1.74
C LYS A 176 7.62 -1.02 3.03
N GLY A 177 7.54 -2.22 3.60
CA GLY A 177 8.30 -2.59 4.80
C GLY A 177 9.80 -2.69 4.57
N GLU A 178 10.52 -3.07 5.62
CA GLU A 178 11.95 -3.40 5.56
C GLU A 178 12.16 -4.91 5.76
N ILE A 179 13.02 -5.49 4.93
CA ILE A 179 13.47 -6.88 5.00
C ILE A 179 14.98 -6.82 5.25
N ARG A 180 15.42 -7.01 6.51
CA ARG A 180 16.81 -6.80 6.92
C ARG A 180 17.48 -8.01 7.58
N ARG A 181 18.70 -8.36 7.18
CA ARG A 181 19.56 -9.41 7.81
C ARG A 181 18.89 -10.79 7.98
N ASN A 182 17.87 -11.10 7.19
CA ASN A 182 17.21 -12.39 7.25
C ASN A 182 17.99 -13.45 6.44
N VAL A 183 17.80 -14.72 6.79
CA VAL A 183 18.30 -15.88 6.05
C VAL A 183 17.13 -16.57 5.34
N PHE A 184 17.25 -16.82 4.04
CA PHE A 184 16.24 -17.49 3.22
C PHE A 184 16.85 -18.73 2.56
N GLN A 185 16.38 -19.93 2.92
CA GLN A 185 16.94 -21.21 2.47
C GLN A 185 15.89 -22.27 2.11
N LYS A 186 16.08 -23.01 1.01
CA LYS A 186 15.23 -24.17 0.63
C LYS A 186 13.74 -23.84 0.54
N THR A 187 13.39 -22.60 0.18
CA THR A 187 12.01 -22.22 -0.18
C THR A 187 11.81 -22.31 -1.70
N GLY A 188 10.59 -22.07 -2.18
CA GLY A 188 10.36 -21.77 -3.59
C GLY A 188 11.11 -20.50 -4.00
N TYR A 189 10.57 -19.33 -3.66
CA TYR A 189 11.27 -18.06 -3.78
C TYR A 189 11.83 -17.64 -2.42
N GLY A 190 13.06 -17.14 -2.35
CA GLY A 190 13.56 -16.56 -1.09
C GLY A 190 12.72 -15.34 -0.69
N ILE A 191 12.68 -14.36 -1.59
CA ILE A 191 11.89 -13.12 -1.48
C ILE A 191 11.10 -12.92 -2.77
N ALA A 192 9.78 -12.70 -2.68
CA ALA A 192 8.91 -12.43 -3.82
C ALA A 192 8.22 -11.06 -3.69
N ILE A 193 8.34 -10.18 -4.68
CA ILE A 193 7.78 -8.82 -4.67
C ILE A 193 6.91 -8.59 -5.92
N SER A 194 5.69 -8.09 -5.77
CA SER A 194 4.76 -7.84 -6.89
C SER A 194 4.01 -6.50 -6.82
N ASP A 195 3.06 -6.28 -7.74
CA ASP A 195 2.18 -5.11 -7.81
C ASP A 195 2.97 -3.79 -7.77
N ASN A 196 2.67 -2.85 -6.86
CA ASN A 196 3.43 -1.63 -6.65
C ASN A 196 4.28 -1.67 -5.36
N ALA A 197 4.60 -2.87 -4.86
CA ALA A 197 5.37 -3.01 -3.63
C ALA A 197 6.79 -2.42 -3.80
N ALA A 198 7.25 -1.71 -2.77
CA ALA A 198 8.53 -1.00 -2.76
C ALA A 198 9.23 -1.09 -1.38
N PRO A 199 9.55 -2.31 -0.89
CA PRO A 199 10.29 -2.47 0.36
C PRO A 199 11.80 -2.21 0.20
N LEU A 200 12.44 -1.91 1.33
CA LEU A 200 13.91 -1.93 1.45
C LEU A 200 14.36 -3.37 1.75
N ILE A 201 15.22 -3.93 0.90
CA ILE A 201 15.75 -5.29 1.00
C ILE A 201 17.26 -5.18 1.24
N VAL A 202 17.71 -5.46 2.47
CA VAL A 202 19.05 -5.05 2.92
C VAL A 202 19.78 -6.07 3.81
N ASP A 203 21.06 -6.30 3.54
CA ASP A 203 21.95 -7.22 4.28
C ASP A 203 21.47 -8.70 4.38
N ASN A 204 20.51 -9.15 3.56
CA ASN A 204 19.95 -10.51 3.65
C ASN A 204 20.84 -11.57 2.99
N GLN A 205 20.68 -12.83 3.41
CA GLN A 205 21.31 -14.00 2.79
C GLN A 205 20.24 -14.90 2.15
N VAL A 206 20.38 -15.19 0.86
CA VAL A 206 19.35 -15.87 0.05
C VAL A 206 19.99 -16.99 -0.77
N PHE A 207 19.88 -18.25 -0.31
CA PHE A 207 20.60 -19.37 -0.93
C PHE A 207 19.86 -20.71 -0.89
N GLU A 208 20.17 -21.62 -1.81
CA GLU A 208 19.53 -22.96 -1.92
C GLU A 208 17.99 -22.91 -2.09
N ASN A 209 17.40 -21.79 -2.51
CA ASN A 209 15.98 -21.69 -2.87
C ASN A 209 15.79 -22.06 -4.35
N ARG A 210 14.54 -22.20 -4.83
CA ARG A 210 14.28 -22.43 -6.26
C ARG A 210 14.78 -21.25 -7.09
N SER A 211 14.39 -20.04 -6.68
CA SER A 211 14.92 -18.76 -7.16
C SER A 211 15.17 -17.84 -5.96
N GLY A 212 16.17 -16.97 -6.03
CA GLY A 212 16.57 -16.14 -4.89
C GLY A 212 15.56 -15.01 -4.59
N ILE A 213 15.59 -13.98 -5.42
CA ILE A 213 14.70 -12.80 -5.33
C ILE A 213 13.92 -12.70 -6.64
N VAL A 214 12.59 -12.59 -6.57
CA VAL A 214 11.71 -12.53 -7.75
C VAL A 214 10.87 -11.25 -7.69
N LEU A 215 11.01 -10.40 -8.72
CA LEU A 215 10.37 -9.08 -8.80
C LEU A 215 9.44 -9.01 -10.02
N THR A 216 8.17 -8.73 -9.79
CA THR A 216 7.11 -8.72 -10.82
C THR A 216 6.23 -7.47 -10.73
N GLY A 217 5.25 -7.37 -11.64
CA GLY A 217 4.30 -6.26 -11.70
C GLY A 217 5.00 -4.93 -12.00
N ASN A 218 4.75 -3.93 -11.18
CA ASN A 218 5.31 -2.59 -11.23
C ASN A 218 6.15 -2.29 -9.97
N SER A 219 6.77 -3.31 -9.39
CA SER A 219 7.47 -3.21 -8.10
C SER A 219 8.72 -2.31 -8.18
N ARG A 220 9.05 -1.66 -7.06
CA ARG A 220 10.15 -0.68 -6.93
C ARG A 220 10.99 -0.90 -5.65
N PRO A 221 11.48 -2.12 -5.37
CA PRO A 221 12.28 -2.36 -4.17
C PRO A 221 13.67 -1.74 -4.28
N VAL A 222 14.29 -1.45 -3.13
CA VAL A 222 15.69 -1.01 -3.05
C VAL A 222 16.52 -2.17 -2.50
N LEU A 223 17.54 -2.62 -3.24
CA LEU A 223 18.38 -3.76 -2.85
C LEU A 223 19.78 -3.27 -2.43
N ARG A 224 20.17 -3.50 -1.17
CA ARG A 224 21.51 -3.15 -0.66
C ARG A 224 22.21 -4.31 0.06
N ASN A 225 23.47 -4.58 -0.26
CA ASN A 225 24.33 -5.55 0.44
C ASN A 225 23.80 -7.00 0.55
N ASN A 226 22.83 -7.42 -0.27
CA ASN A 226 22.27 -8.78 -0.16
C ASN A 226 23.22 -9.81 -0.80
N LEU A 227 23.41 -10.94 -0.14
CA LEU A 227 24.12 -12.11 -0.68
C LEU A 227 23.10 -13.09 -1.26
N VAL A 228 23.14 -13.32 -2.57
CA VAL A 228 22.20 -14.17 -3.31
C VAL A 228 22.98 -15.21 -4.11
N GLU A 229 23.07 -16.43 -3.60
CA GLU A 229 23.94 -17.46 -4.17
C GLU A 229 23.36 -18.87 -4.12
N ARG A 230 23.79 -19.76 -5.02
CA ARG A 230 23.46 -21.21 -4.96
C ARG A 230 21.95 -21.52 -4.96
N ASN A 231 21.11 -20.63 -5.49
CA ASN A 231 19.69 -20.91 -5.78
C ASN A 231 19.59 -21.72 -7.09
N THR A 232 18.57 -22.57 -7.29
CA THR A 232 18.58 -23.60 -8.35
C THR A 232 18.23 -23.12 -9.76
N SER A 233 17.60 -21.94 -9.88
CA SER A 233 17.35 -21.20 -11.13
C SER A 233 18.00 -19.82 -10.96
N ASP A 234 17.25 -18.73 -11.06
CA ASP A 234 17.80 -17.38 -11.00
C ASP A 234 18.16 -16.90 -9.58
N GLY A 235 19.24 -16.12 -9.48
CA GLY A 235 19.57 -15.32 -8.30
C GLY A 235 18.58 -14.17 -8.11
N LEU A 236 18.57 -13.21 -9.03
CA LEU A 236 17.57 -12.14 -9.11
C LEU A 236 16.81 -12.20 -10.44
N ALA A 237 15.51 -12.48 -10.40
CA ALA A 237 14.62 -12.40 -11.55
C ALA A 237 13.79 -11.10 -11.50
N VAL A 238 13.73 -10.36 -12.61
CA VAL A 238 13.00 -9.09 -12.74
C VAL A 238 12.12 -9.16 -13.99
N ALA A 239 10.82 -8.94 -13.85
CA ALA A 239 9.84 -9.12 -14.93
C ALA A 239 8.75 -8.02 -14.97
N ASN A 240 7.97 -8.02 -16.06
CA ASN A 240 6.92 -7.03 -16.33
C ASN A 240 7.47 -5.60 -16.42
N THR A 241 7.00 -4.68 -15.57
CA THR A 241 7.48 -3.30 -15.45
C THR A 241 8.19 -3.05 -14.11
N ALA A 242 8.66 -4.10 -13.43
CA ALA A 242 9.44 -3.99 -12.20
C ALA A 242 10.77 -3.27 -12.45
N LEU A 243 11.17 -2.40 -11.55
CA LEU A 243 12.36 -1.57 -11.68
C LEU A 243 13.05 -1.46 -10.31
N PRO A 244 13.88 -2.46 -9.93
CA PRO A 244 14.64 -2.42 -8.69
C PRO A 244 15.71 -1.33 -8.73
N ASP A 245 15.92 -0.70 -7.58
CA ASP A 245 17.09 0.14 -7.36
C ASP A 245 18.29 -0.74 -6.98
N LEU A 246 19.12 -1.06 -7.98
CA LEU A 246 20.37 -1.82 -7.86
C LEU A 246 21.59 -0.89 -7.65
N GLY A 247 21.38 0.29 -7.07
CA GLY A 247 22.43 1.24 -6.76
C GLY A 247 22.59 2.37 -7.79
N LYS A 248 23.34 3.40 -7.38
CA LYS A 248 23.68 4.61 -8.15
C LYS A 248 25.14 4.99 -7.90
N GLY A 249 25.67 5.97 -8.63
CA GLY A 249 27.08 6.38 -8.54
C GLY A 249 27.58 6.69 -7.12
N GLN A 250 26.75 7.36 -6.31
CA GLN A 250 27.03 7.75 -4.91
C GLN A 250 26.36 6.85 -3.86
N ASP A 251 25.66 5.79 -4.28
CA ASP A 251 24.89 4.87 -3.43
C ASP A 251 24.98 3.46 -4.06
N PRO A 252 26.16 2.82 -4.01
CA PRO A 252 26.38 1.54 -4.68
C PRO A 252 25.51 0.44 -4.07
N GLY A 253 25.01 -0.45 -4.92
CA GLY A 253 24.10 -1.52 -4.51
C GLY A 253 24.76 -2.52 -3.56
N GLY A 254 26.05 -2.82 -3.72
CA GLY A 254 26.80 -3.71 -2.82
C GLY A 254 26.32 -5.16 -2.80
N ASN A 255 25.31 -5.54 -3.59
CA ASN A 255 24.74 -6.88 -3.61
C ASN A 255 25.71 -7.86 -4.30
N ILE A 256 25.76 -9.09 -3.81
CA ILE A 256 26.61 -10.17 -4.33
C ILE A 256 25.70 -11.26 -4.90
N LEU A 257 25.61 -11.34 -6.22
CA LEU A 257 24.77 -12.30 -6.94
C LEU A 257 25.70 -13.25 -7.69
N ARG A 258 25.86 -14.48 -7.19
CA ARG A 258 26.89 -15.42 -7.69
C ARG A 258 26.48 -16.89 -7.58
N SER A 259 26.98 -17.72 -8.49
CA SER A 259 26.87 -19.18 -8.38
C SER A 259 25.43 -19.71 -8.26
N ASN A 260 24.44 -19.01 -8.83
CA ASN A 260 23.06 -19.50 -8.93
C ASN A 260 22.95 -20.54 -10.08
N GLY A 261 21.76 -21.09 -10.35
CA GLY A 261 21.57 -22.20 -11.28
C GLY A 261 21.57 -21.77 -12.74
N GLU A 262 20.60 -20.95 -13.13
CA GLU A 262 20.49 -20.42 -14.50
C GLU A 262 21.30 -19.12 -14.62
N PHE A 263 20.75 -18.00 -14.16
CA PHE A 263 21.39 -16.69 -14.19
C PHE A 263 21.60 -16.14 -12.77
N ASP A 264 22.67 -15.38 -12.59
CA ASP A 264 22.85 -14.60 -11.36
C ASP A 264 21.86 -13.40 -11.36
N LEU A 265 21.56 -12.83 -12.53
CA LEU A 265 20.49 -11.84 -12.73
C LEU A 265 19.76 -12.07 -14.08
N ARG A 266 18.44 -12.24 -14.06
CA ARG A 266 17.58 -12.28 -15.25
C ARG A 266 16.69 -11.02 -15.31
N ASN A 267 16.95 -10.12 -16.25
CA ASN A 267 16.07 -9.01 -16.60
C ASN A 267 15.16 -9.39 -17.78
N ALA A 268 13.93 -9.79 -17.48
CA ALA A 268 12.86 -10.05 -18.44
C ALA A 268 11.92 -8.84 -18.63
N THR A 269 12.38 -7.62 -18.34
CA THR A 269 11.65 -6.37 -18.61
C THR A 269 12.12 -5.72 -19.92
N LEU A 270 11.32 -4.79 -20.45
CA LEU A 270 11.71 -3.96 -21.60
C LEU A 270 12.64 -2.79 -21.20
N VAL A 271 12.93 -2.61 -19.91
CA VAL A 271 13.76 -1.51 -19.40
C VAL A 271 15.15 -2.03 -19.09
N LYS A 272 16.18 -1.33 -19.57
CA LYS A 272 17.58 -1.64 -19.23
C LYS A 272 17.82 -1.26 -17.76
N LEU A 273 18.20 -2.25 -16.93
CA LEU A 273 18.48 -2.00 -15.52
C LEU A 273 19.89 -1.44 -15.33
N THR A 274 20.07 -0.49 -14.43
CA THR A 274 21.40 0.02 -14.05
C THR A 274 21.88 -0.70 -12.79
N SER A 275 23.01 -1.39 -12.88
CA SER A 275 23.69 -2.05 -11.75
C SER A 275 24.95 -1.27 -11.41
N VAL A 276 25.01 -0.69 -10.21
CA VAL A 276 26.17 0.11 -9.78
C VAL A 276 26.78 -0.48 -8.52
N GLY A 277 28.06 -0.87 -8.58
CA GLY A 277 28.78 -1.39 -7.41
C GLY A 277 28.25 -2.72 -6.84
N ASN A 278 27.56 -3.52 -7.64
CA ASN A 278 27.20 -4.91 -7.29
C ASN A 278 28.23 -5.90 -7.85
N GLN A 279 28.36 -7.06 -7.21
CA GLN A 279 29.19 -8.17 -7.67
C GLN A 279 28.30 -9.20 -8.37
N LEU A 280 28.22 -9.15 -9.70
CA LEU A 280 27.62 -10.19 -10.55
C LEU A 280 28.60 -10.56 -11.66
N ASN A 281 28.56 -11.81 -12.13
CA ASN A 281 29.27 -12.22 -13.35
C ASN A 281 28.45 -11.81 -14.59
N PRO A 282 28.95 -10.93 -15.49
CA PRO A 282 28.17 -10.48 -16.65
C PRO A 282 27.77 -11.58 -17.63
N ILE A 283 28.56 -12.66 -17.74
CA ILE A 283 28.22 -13.84 -18.57
C ILE A 283 26.99 -14.58 -18.02
N ARG A 284 26.72 -14.40 -16.71
CA ARG A 284 25.57 -14.99 -16.01
C ARG A 284 24.42 -13.99 -15.84
N VAL A 285 24.37 -12.95 -16.66
CA VAL A 285 23.24 -12.02 -16.73
C VAL A 285 22.48 -12.20 -18.04
N ASN A 286 21.16 -12.37 -17.92
CA ASN A 286 20.24 -12.50 -19.04
C ASN A 286 19.40 -11.22 -19.17
N GLY A 287 19.26 -10.68 -20.37
CA GLY A 287 18.55 -9.43 -20.62
C GLY A 287 19.40 -8.17 -20.40
N ALA A 288 18.79 -7.00 -20.60
CA ALA A 288 19.50 -5.74 -20.74
C ALA A 288 19.90 -5.14 -19.37
N VAL A 289 21.20 -5.09 -19.06
CA VAL A 289 21.75 -4.47 -17.85
C VAL A 289 22.95 -3.58 -18.20
N ASP A 290 22.99 -2.35 -17.69
CA ASP A 290 24.20 -1.52 -17.66
C ASP A 290 24.99 -1.78 -16.38
N PHE A 291 26.27 -2.13 -16.54
CA PHE A 291 27.20 -2.31 -15.44
C PHE A 291 28.03 -1.04 -15.28
N VAL A 292 27.76 -0.27 -14.23
CA VAL A 292 28.54 0.93 -13.91
C VAL A 292 29.54 0.58 -12.82
N ALA A 293 30.83 0.68 -13.14
CA ALA A 293 31.88 0.62 -12.13
C ALA A 293 31.65 1.75 -11.11
N SER A 294 31.58 1.40 -9.83
CA SER A 294 31.40 2.40 -8.77
C SER A 294 32.63 3.31 -8.75
N GLN A 295 32.42 4.62 -8.93
CA GLN A 295 33.47 5.63 -8.83
C GLN A 295 33.79 5.92 -7.36
N VAL A 296 34.19 4.90 -6.61
CA VAL A 296 34.94 5.10 -5.37
C VAL A 296 36.29 5.68 -5.79
N ILE A 297 36.47 6.98 -5.56
CA ILE A 297 37.79 7.62 -5.68
C ILE A 297 38.68 6.95 -4.64
N ALA A 298 39.54 6.04 -5.09
CA ALA A 298 40.56 5.46 -4.23
C ALA A 298 41.43 6.59 -3.67
N PRO A 299 41.73 6.62 -2.36
CA PRO A 299 42.68 7.59 -1.83
C PRO A 299 44.00 7.41 -2.57
N ALA A 300 44.53 8.49 -3.13
CA ALA A 300 45.75 8.44 -3.93
C ALA A 300 46.89 7.81 -3.09
N PRO A 301 47.76 6.97 -3.69
CA PRO A 301 48.90 6.40 -2.98
C PRO A 301 49.73 7.52 -2.34
N LEU A 302 49.98 7.42 -1.04
CA LEU A 302 50.82 8.36 -0.32
C LEU A 302 52.22 8.40 -0.98
N PRO A 303 52.71 9.56 -1.42
CA PRO A 303 54.09 9.67 -1.89
C PRO A 303 55.04 9.36 -0.73
N ALA A 304 56.11 8.62 -1.02
CA ALA A 304 57.07 8.22 0.00
C ALA A 304 57.75 9.45 0.65
N PRO A 305 58.01 9.44 1.97
CA PRO A 305 58.54 10.60 2.67
C PRO A 305 60.01 10.87 2.26
N SER A 306 60.22 12.00 1.58
CA SER A 306 61.54 12.60 1.42
C SER A 306 61.82 13.61 2.56
N PRO A 307 63.08 13.78 2.99
CA PRO A 307 63.41 14.45 4.25
C PRO A 307 63.22 15.97 4.23
N THR A 308 62.94 16.54 5.40
CA THR A 308 62.59 17.95 5.62
C THR A 308 63.80 18.89 5.67
N PRO A 309 63.81 20.00 4.91
CA PRO A 309 64.67 21.16 5.19
C PRO A 309 64.01 22.17 6.15
N VAL A 310 64.82 22.86 6.95
CA VAL A 310 64.39 23.85 7.96
C VAL A 310 64.18 25.24 7.33
N PRO A 311 63.16 26.04 7.74
CA PRO A 311 62.87 27.34 7.13
C PRO A 311 63.63 28.54 7.75
N PRO A 312 63.99 29.56 6.96
CA PRO A 312 64.37 30.90 7.44
C PRO A 312 63.21 31.92 7.45
N ARG A 313 63.46 33.11 8.02
CA ARG A 313 62.47 34.20 8.25
C ARG A 313 62.18 35.06 7.00
N PRO A 314 61.10 35.88 6.99
CA PRO A 314 60.66 36.65 5.82
C PRO A 314 61.18 38.10 5.78
N THR A 315 61.11 38.72 4.60
CA THR A 315 61.26 40.17 4.38
C THR A 315 60.22 40.72 3.38
N THR A 316 59.96 42.02 3.52
CA THR A 316 58.90 42.85 2.90
C THR A 316 59.13 43.27 1.44
N SER A 317 58.06 43.47 0.65
CA SER A 317 57.89 44.68 -0.21
C SER A 317 56.48 44.80 -0.84
N THR A 318 56.13 46.02 -1.24
CA THR A 318 54.87 46.52 -1.86
C THR A 318 55.21 47.78 -2.69
N PRO A 319 54.33 48.42 -3.50
CA PRO A 319 53.00 48.05 -4.05
C PRO A 319 52.88 48.40 -5.57
N SER A 320 51.63 48.64 -6.04
CA SER A 320 51.23 49.55 -7.16
C SER A 320 50.96 48.92 -8.55
N PRO A 321 50.03 49.47 -9.39
CA PRO A 321 48.96 50.46 -9.16
C PRO A 321 47.53 49.94 -9.48
N SER A 322 46.53 50.81 -9.33
CA SER A 322 45.15 50.64 -9.81
C SER A 322 44.63 51.99 -10.35
N PRO A 323 43.68 52.00 -11.32
CA PRO A 323 42.79 53.13 -11.53
C PRO A 323 41.30 52.81 -11.24
N THR A 324 40.74 53.55 -10.28
CA THR A 324 39.32 53.68 -9.91
C THR A 324 38.67 54.86 -10.72
N PRO A 325 37.50 55.50 -10.40
CA PRO A 325 36.33 55.15 -9.56
C PRO A 325 34.90 55.58 -10.07
N THR A 326 33.83 54.97 -9.51
CA THR A 326 32.51 55.60 -9.16
C THR A 326 31.63 56.21 -10.30
N PRO A 327 30.43 56.81 -10.06
CA PRO A 327 29.60 57.01 -8.83
C PRO A 327 28.12 56.53 -8.95
N ARG A 328 27.17 56.85 -8.04
CA ARG A 328 27.09 56.84 -6.55
C ARG A 328 25.79 57.56 -6.11
N SER A 329 24.97 56.96 -5.25
CA SER A 329 24.07 57.71 -4.35
C SER A 329 23.70 56.90 -3.10
N THR A 330 23.38 57.61 -2.01
CA THR A 330 23.12 57.11 -0.64
C THR A 330 22.19 58.10 0.06
N PRO A 331 21.30 57.71 1.00
CA PRO A 331 21.71 57.67 2.42
C PRO A 331 21.07 56.59 3.33
N THR A 332 21.93 56.01 4.19
CA THR A 332 21.91 56.04 5.68
C THR A 332 20.58 56.40 6.39
N PRO A 333 20.14 55.74 7.50
CA PRO A 333 21.03 55.31 8.60
C PRO A 333 20.84 53.93 9.25
N THR A 334 21.84 53.61 10.08
CA THR A 334 22.16 52.35 10.78
C THR A 334 21.53 52.25 12.18
N PRO A 335 21.38 51.03 12.73
CA PRO A 335 21.82 50.79 14.12
C PRO A 335 22.89 49.68 14.22
N THR A 336 23.75 49.80 15.24
CA THR A 336 25.11 49.23 15.28
C THR A 336 25.19 47.76 15.74
N PRO A 337 25.96 46.88 15.08
CA PRO A 337 26.40 45.60 15.65
C PRO A 337 27.56 45.80 16.64
N VAL A 338 27.50 45.13 17.79
CA VAL A 338 28.55 45.22 18.84
C VAL A 338 29.67 44.19 18.58
N THR A 339 30.87 44.58 18.98
CA THR A 339 32.19 43.89 18.98
C THR A 339 32.18 42.35 19.00
N GLY A 340 33.01 41.71 18.16
CA GLY A 340 33.40 40.30 18.32
C GLY A 340 33.52 39.42 17.06
N ALA A 341 33.27 39.96 15.86
CA ALA A 341 33.12 39.15 14.65
C ALA A 341 34.39 38.36 14.24
N VAL A 342 34.33 37.03 14.32
CA VAL A 342 35.35 36.12 13.75
C VAL A 342 35.34 36.23 12.23
N ASN A 343 36.48 36.65 11.66
CA ASN A 343 36.61 36.91 10.22
C ASN A 343 36.92 35.64 9.42
N LEU A 344 35.89 34.83 9.18
CA LEU A 344 35.91 33.76 8.17
C LEU A 344 35.59 34.40 6.79
N PRO A 345 36.52 34.39 5.82
CA PRO A 345 36.35 35.08 4.54
C PRO A 345 35.62 34.23 3.49
N ASP A 346 35.74 32.90 3.58
CA ASP A 346 35.25 31.90 2.62
C ASP A 346 33.76 31.58 2.77
N ILE A 347 33.11 32.10 3.83
CA ILE A 347 31.67 31.98 4.04
C ILE A 347 30.88 33.23 3.64
N ARG A 348 31.54 34.30 3.15
CA ARG A 348 30.89 35.57 2.84
C ARG A 348 29.95 35.43 1.65
N GLY A 349 28.65 35.66 1.85
CA GLY A 349 27.61 35.45 0.84
C GLY A 349 27.29 33.97 0.58
N TYR A 350 27.83 33.05 1.38
CA TYR A 350 27.55 31.62 1.28
C TYR A 350 26.20 31.29 1.94
N TRP A 351 25.45 30.33 1.40
CA TRP A 351 24.07 30.05 1.83
C TRP A 351 23.92 29.74 3.33
N ALA A 352 24.97 29.18 3.94
CA ALA A 352 25.00 28.82 5.36
C ALA A 352 25.65 29.88 6.28
N GLU A 353 26.03 31.06 5.77
CA GLU A 353 26.84 32.05 6.51
C GLU A 353 26.27 32.37 7.90
N ALA A 354 24.96 32.65 7.98
CA ALA A 354 24.30 33.02 9.24
C ALA A 354 24.32 31.87 10.26
N PHE A 355 24.10 30.61 9.84
CA PHE A 355 24.17 29.44 10.71
C PHE A 355 25.60 29.21 11.22
N ILE A 356 26.60 29.35 10.33
CA ILE A 356 28.02 29.17 10.67
C ILE A 356 28.46 30.25 11.66
N ARG A 357 28.21 31.54 11.37
CA ARG A 357 28.52 32.65 12.29
C ARG A 357 27.85 32.45 13.65
N GLY A 358 26.57 32.11 13.66
CA GLY A 358 25.81 31.88 14.88
C GLY A 358 26.35 30.74 15.76
N LEU A 359 26.98 29.71 15.19
CA LEU A 359 27.64 28.65 15.97
C LEU A 359 29.09 29.00 16.39
N VAL A 360 29.79 29.81 15.59
CA VAL A 360 31.14 30.31 15.92
C VAL A 360 31.09 31.32 17.08
N GLU A 361 30.09 32.22 17.08
CA GLU A 361 29.80 33.14 18.19
C GLU A 361 29.46 32.44 19.52
N ARG A 362 29.13 31.14 19.47
CA ARG A 362 28.80 30.29 20.62
C ARG A 362 29.94 29.34 21.02
N ASP A 363 31.10 29.45 20.37
CA ASP A 363 32.21 28.48 20.47
C ASP A 363 31.77 27.00 20.25
N ILE A 364 30.76 26.76 19.41
CA ILE A 364 30.29 25.40 19.11
C ILE A 364 31.12 24.79 17.97
N ILE A 365 31.50 25.60 16.97
CA ILE A 365 32.35 25.22 15.85
C ILE A 365 33.43 26.29 15.60
N SER A 366 34.51 25.90 14.94
CA SER A 366 35.61 26.81 14.57
C SER A 366 36.04 26.64 13.11
N GLY A 367 36.75 27.66 12.61
CA GLY A 367 37.53 27.56 11.37
C GLY A 367 38.84 26.77 11.55
N PHE A 368 39.58 26.66 10.46
CA PHE A 368 40.93 26.10 10.41
C PHE A 368 41.99 27.16 10.74
N PRO A 369 43.25 26.77 11.06
CA PRO A 369 44.33 27.71 11.37
C PRO A 369 44.71 28.68 10.22
N ASP A 370 44.28 28.40 9.00
CA ASP A 370 44.41 29.29 7.83
C ASP A 370 43.33 30.40 7.78
N GLY A 371 42.43 30.46 8.76
CA GLY A 371 41.37 31.46 8.86
C GLY A 371 40.10 31.14 8.07
N THR A 372 40.02 29.97 7.41
CA THR A 372 38.84 29.57 6.61
C THR A 372 37.92 28.61 7.38
N PHE A 373 36.66 28.50 6.97
CA PHE A 373 35.72 27.50 7.50
C PHE A 373 35.70 26.20 6.68
N LYS A 374 35.95 26.27 5.37
CA LYS A 374 35.84 25.18 4.38
C LYS A 374 34.43 24.55 4.41
N PRO A 375 33.39 25.30 4.02
CA PRO A 375 31.99 24.89 4.18
C PRO A 375 31.65 23.58 3.47
N GLU A 376 32.16 23.39 2.24
CA GLU A 376 31.91 22.24 1.36
C GLU A 376 32.65 20.96 1.77
N LEU A 377 33.52 21.01 2.79
CA LEU A 377 34.35 19.85 3.15
C LEU A 377 33.56 18.89 4.06
N ASN A 378 33.50 17.61 3.68
CA ASN A 378 32.81 16.55 4.41
C ASN A 378 33.33 16.44 5.86
N ILE A 379 32.43 16.19 6.81
CA ILE A 379 32.76 16.16 8.23
C ILE A 379 32.95 14.72 8.76
N THR A 380 34.06 14.50 9.45
CA THR A 380 34.36 13.22 10.10
C THR A 380 33.54 13.01 11.37
N ARG A 381 33.30 11.75 11.74
CA ARG A 381 32.60 11.36 12.98
C ARG A 381 33.23 11.96 14.24
N ALA A 382 34.56 12.13 14.28
CA ALA A 382 35.26 12.81 15.38
C ALA A 382 34.96 14.33 15.45
N GLN A 383 34.98 15.01 14.30
CA GLN A 383 34.64 16.45 14.22
C GLN A 383 33.18 16.72 14.58
N TYR A 384 32.26 15.87 14.10
CA TYR A 384 30.86 15.93 14.47
C TYR A 384 30.64 15.65 15.97
N ALA A 385 31.33 14.65 16.55
CA ALA A 385 31.31 14.39 18.00
C ALA A 385 31.77 15.60 18.81
N ALA A 386 32.82 16.32 18.38
CA ALA A 386 33.30 17.53 19.02
C ALA A 386 32.26 18.67 18.98
N ALA A 387 31.62 18.89 17.83
CA ALA A 387 30.55 19.88 17.68
C ALA A 387 29.34 19.56 18.59
N ILE A 388 28.88 18.31 18.62
CA ILE A 388 27.78 17.86 19.48
C ILE A 388 28.12 17.96 20.97
N ALA A 389 29.35 17.59 21.35
CA ALA A 389 29.81 17.65 22.75
C ALA A 389 29.88 19.08 23.31
N LYS A 390 30.09 20.08 22.43
CA LYS A 390 30.00 21.52 22.72
C LYS A 390 28.56 22.05 22.65
N ALA A 391 27.81 21.70 21.62
CA ALA A 391 26.46 22.21 21.36
C ALA A 391 25.42 21.81 22.42
N PHE A 392 25.50 20.57 22.93
CA PHE A 392 24.47 19.99 23.78
C PHE A 392 25.05 19.41 25.08
N ASN A 393 24.24 19.50 26.13
CA ASN A 393 24.59 19.01 27.46
C ASN A 393 23.37 18.36 28.14
N VAL A 394 22.96 17.22 27.57
CA VAL A 394 21.85 16.38 28.07
C VAL A 394 22.33 15.39 29.15
N PRO A 395 21.42 14.80 29.95
CA PRO A 395 21.78 13.75 30.90
C PRO A 395 22.52 12.56 30.24
N ILE A 396 23.42 11.94 31.00
CA ILE A 396 24.14 10.74 30.55
C ILE A 396 23.17 9.55 30.52
N LYS A 397 23.11 8.89 29.36
CA LYS A 397 22.20 7.77 29.05
C LYS A 397 22.91 6.41 28.95
N ARG A 398 24.24 6.42 28.78
CA ARG A 398 25.09 5.23 28.65
C ARG A 398 26.32 5.33 29.55
N THR A 399 26.77 4.19 30.08
CA THR A 399 28.10 4.06 30.67
C THR A 399 29.19 4.39 29.63
N ASN A 400 30.39 4.78 30.08
CA ASN A 400 31.48 5.07 29.17
C ASN A 400 31.97 3.77 28.47
N GLN A 401 32.32 3.88 27.18
CA GLN A 401 32.83 2.77 26.37
C GLN A 401 34.14 3.21 25.72
N ALA A 402 35.22 2.46 25.98
CA ALA A 402 36.46 2.60 25.21
C ALA A 402 36.29 1.96 23.82
N PHE A 403 36.73 2.64 22.77
CA PHE A 403 36.71 2.14 21.40
C PHE A 403 38.11 1.75 20.96
N VAL A 404 38.26 0.61 20.29
CA VAL A 404 39.57 -0.01 20.03
C VAL A 404 40.46 0.79 19.06
N ASP A 405 39.86 1.69 18.30
CA ASP A 405 40.47 2.57 17.30
C ASP A 405 40.52 4.05 17.74
N VAL A 406 40.23 4.34 19.01
CA VAL A 406 40.32 5.69 19.61
C VAL A 406 41.33 5.64 20.75
N ALA A 407 42.58 6.01 20.45
CA ALA A 407 43.63 6.12 21.45
C ALA A 407 43.27 7.14 22.55
N ALA A 408 43.71 6.91 23.79
CA ALA A 408 43.36 7.76 24.94
C ALA A 408 43.84 9.22 24.80
N ASN A 409 44.89 9.45 24.01
CA ASN A 409 45.44 10.77 23.66
C ASN A 409 44.92 11.32 22.32
N PHE A 410 43.95 10.67 21.67
CA PHE A 410 43.34 11.19 20.45
C PHE A 410 42.56 12.47 20.78
N TRP A 411 42.74 13.51 19.96
CA TRP A 411 42.25 14.87 20.25
C TRP A 411 40.75 14.96 20.56
N ALA A 412 39.94 14.08 19.97
CA ALA A 412 38.49 14.03 20.19
C ALA A 412 38.04 12.97 21.21
N ALA A 413 38.93 12.22 21.88
CA ALA A 413 38.57 11.07 22.71
C ALA A 413 37.52 11.41 23.79
N GLY A 414 37.70 12.53 24.52
CA GLY A 414 36.73 13.00 25.50
C GLY A 414 35.39 13.45 24.90
N ALA A 415 35.40 14.04 23.69
CA ALA A 415 34.19 14.43 22.99
C ALA A 415 33.42 13.22 22.42
N ILE A 416 34.14 12.21 21.91
CA ILE A 416 33.59 10.93 21.46
C ILE A 416 32.93 10.21 22.64
N ALA A 417 33.60 10.15 23.80
CA ALA A 417 33.03 9.61 25.02
C ALA A 417 31.75 10.37 25.43
N LYS A 418 31.79 11.72 25.54
CA LYS A 418 30.62 12.53 25.90
C LYS A 418 29.45 12.34 24.92
N ALA A 419 29.69 12.38 23.61
CA ALA A 419 28.66 12.21 22.58
C ALA A 419 28.06 10.79 22.56
N TYR A 420 28.86 9.76 22.90
CA TYR A 420 28.36 8.39 23.10
C TYR A 420 27.53 8.25 24.39
N GLN A 421 28.00 8.82 25.50
CA GLN A 421 27.33 8.80 26.80
C GLN A 421 26.00 9.56 26.78
N MET A 422 25.92 10.70 26.09
CA MET A 422 24.69 11.49 25.91
C MET A 422 23.69 10.86 24.91
N GLY A 423 24.06 9.78 24.22
CA GLY A 423 23.16 9.03 23.34
C GLY A 423 23.27 9.35 21.83
N PHE A 424 23.77 10.53 21.47
CA PHE A 424 23.83 11.04 20.09
C PHE A 424 24.54 10.10 19.10
N LEU A 425 25.68 9.54 19.49
CA LEU A 425 26.50 8.69 18.62
C LEU A 425 26.60 7.27 19.18
N ALA A 426 26.87 6.31 18.30
CA ALA A 426 27.18 4.92 18.65
C ALA A 426 28.48 4.50 17.95
N GLY A 427 29.20 3.57 18.58
CA GLY A 427 30.23 2.76 17.92
C GLY A 427 29.61 1.56 17.19
N PHE A 428 30.47 0.75 16.58
CA PHE A 428 30.10 -0.44 15.81
C PHE A 428 30.20 -1.72 16.68
N PRO A 429 29.58 -2.84 16.28
CA PRO A 429 29.60 -4.09 17.06
C PRO A 429 31.00 -4.69 17.30
N ASP A 430 31.96 -4.35 16.44
CA ASP A 430 33.39 -4.69 16.55
C ASP A 430 34.15 -3.85 17.60
N ARG A 431 33.45 -2.98 18.35
CA ARG A 431 33.99 -1.99 19.32
C ARG A 431 34.84 -0.87 18.70
N THR A 432 34.75 -0.63 17.39
CA THR A 432 35.30 0.57 16.75
C THR A 432 34.36 1.77 16.86
N PHE A 433 34.90 2.99 16.77
CA PHE A 433 34.14 4.23 16.58
C PHE A 433 34.28 4.80 15.18
N ARG A 434 35.38 4.49 14.49
CA ARG A 434 35.78 4.96 13.15
C ARG A 434 35.87 6.49 13.09
N PRO A 435 36.76 7.12 13.89
CA PRO A 435 36.78 8.57 14.11
C PRO A 435 36.99 9.39 12.83
N ASN A 436 37.80 8.87 11.90
CA ASN A 436 38.15 9.55 10.65
C ASN A 436 37.19 9.22 9.49
N GLN A 437 36.20 8.35 9.68
CA GLN A 437 35.17 8.10 8.68
C GLN A 437 34.21 9.30 8.63
N ASN A 438 33.77 9.70 7.44
CA ASN A 438 32.74 10.72 7.26
C ASN A 438 31.39 10.25 7.86
N LEU A 439 30.54 11.22 8.16
CA LEU A 439 29.17 10.99 8.60
C LEU A 439 28.23 11.22 7.42
N THR A 440 27.22 10.37 7.22
CA THR A 440 26.19 10.65 6.19
C THR A 440 25.09 11.58 6.73
N ARG A 441 24.40 12.26 5.81
CA ARG A 441 23.36 13.24 6.11
C ARG A 441 22.21 12.65 6.94
N ILE A 442 21.80 11.42 6.66
CA ILE A 442 20.82 10.70 7.49
C ILE A 442 21.36 10.37 8.90
N GLN A 443 22.64 10.03 9.03
CA GLN A 443 23.24 9.73 10.34
C GLN A 443 23.34 10.98 11.22
N ALA A 444 23.61 12.16 10.65
CA ALA A 444 23.57 13.43 11.38
C ALA A 444 22.18 13.75 11.92
N ILE A 445 21.13 13.61 11.09
CA ILE A 445 19.74 13.86 11.50
C ILE A 445 19.30 12.87 12.59
N VAL A 446 19.52 11.56 12.39
CA VAL A 446 19.17 10.52 13.36
C VAL A 446 19.93 10.72 14.68
N SER A 447 21.20 11.13 14.63
CA SER A 447 22.02 11.42 15.81
C SER A 447 21.45 12.56 16.65
N LEU A 448 21.08 13.69 16.02
CA LEU A 448 20.47 14.84 16.70
C LEU A 448 19.15 14.46 17.38
N ILE A 449 18.25 13.79 16.65
CA ILE A 449 16.93 13.42 17.16
C ILE A 449 17.02 12.40 18.31
N ASN A 450 17.87 11.37 18.18
CA ASN A 450 18.04 10.34 19.22
C ASN A 450 18.79 10.87 20.45
N GLY A 451 19.80 11.74 20.26
CA GLY A 451 20.54 12.35 21.36
C GLY A 451 19.66 13.26 22.21
N LEU A 452 18.73 13.99 21.59
CA LEU A 452 17.79 14.89 22.26
C LEU A 452 16.43 14.26 22.61
N GLU A 453 16.19 12.99 22.27
CA GLU A 453 14.89 12.30 22.43
C GLU A 453 13.70 13.08 21.84
N LEU A 454 13.93 13.74 20.70
CA LEU A 454 12.91 14.54 20.03
C LEU A 454 11.85 13.64 19.39
N THR A 455 10.58 13.96 19.63
CA THR A 455 9.41 13.23 19.12
C THR A 455 8.37 14.18 18.50
N GLY A 456 7.30 13.62 17.93
CA GLY A 456 6.19 14.37 17.33
C GLY A 456 6.26 14.55 15.82
N GLY A 457 7.15 13.84 15.12
CA GLY A 457 7.18 13.81 13.66
C GLY A 457 6.02 13.02 13.06
N ASN A 458 5.34 13.60 12.07
CA ASN A 458 4.35 12.91 11.24
C ASN A 458 5.04 12.36 9.98
N PRO A 459 5.04 11.03 9.70
CA PRO A 459 5.66 10.48 8.48
C PRO A 459 5.14 11.09 7.17
N ASN A 460 3.91 11.62 7.13
CA ASN A 460 3.37 12.31 5.96
C ASN A 460 4.12 13.61 5.63
N SER A 461 4.77 14.25 6.62
CA SER A 461 5.62 15.45 6.43
C SER A 461 6.80 15.20 5.48
N LEU A 462 7.22 13.94 5.32
CA LEU A 462 8.26 13.53 4.37
C LEU A 462 7.82 13.67 2.90
N GLY A 463 6.53 13.92 2.64
CA GLY A 463 6.00 14.21 1.31
C GLY A 463 6.71 15.36 0.59
N VAL A 464 7.32 16.27 1.35
CA VAL A 464 8.11 17.41 0.86
C VAL A 464 9.39 16.98 0.10
N TYR A 465 9.90 15.77 0.37
CA TYR A 465 11.09 15.25 -0.30
C TYR A 465 10.71 14.37 -1.50
N ARG A 466 11.25 14.71 -2.68
CA ARG A 466 11.12 13.93 -3.93
C ARG A 466 11.81 12.58 -3.80
N ASP A 467 12.94 12.56 -3.10
CA ASP A 467 13.80 11.43 -2.84
C ASP A 467 13.46 10.69 -1.52
N ARG A 468 12.29 10.93 -0.92
CA ARG A 468 11.86 10.27 0.34
C ARG A 468 11.95 8.74 0.35
N ALA A 469 11.91 8.09 -0.83
CA ALA A 469 12.11 6.65 -0.98
C ALA A 469 13.55 6.18 -0.66
N GLN A 470 14.52 7.10 -0.58
CA GLN A 470 15.89 6.85 -0.14
C GLN A 470 16.05 6.98 1.39
N ILE A 471 15.03 7.47 2.12
CA ILE A 471 15.07 7.54 3.58
C ILE A 471 14.95 6.11 4.14
N PRO A 472 15.93 5.62 4.91
CA PRO A 472 15.81 4.33 5.58
C PRO A 472 14.63 4.33 6.56
N SER A 473 13.90 3.21 6.62
CA SER A 473 12.87 2.89 7.62
C SER A 473 13.29 3.21 9.06
N TYR A 474 14.50 2.79 9.46
CA TYR A 474 15.04 3.08 10.80
C TYR A 474 15.16 4.59 11.10
N ALA A 475 15.22 5.42 10.04
CA ALA A 475 15.38 6.86 10.12
C ALA A 475 14.08 7.63 9.84
N THR A 476 13.04 7.00 9.27
CA THR A 476 11.79 7.64 8.85
C THR A 476 11.17 8.52 9.95
N ASN A 477 11.03 8.00 11.17
CA ASN A 477 10.47 8.76 12.30
C ASN A 477 11.38 9.90 12.77
N ALA A 478 12.71 9.72 12.66
CA ALA A 478 13.68 10.74 13.03
C ALA A 478 13.68 11.89 12.00
N VAL A 479 13.74 11.59 10.70
CA VAL A 479 13.61 12.60 9.65
C VAL A 479 12.26 13.30 9.75
N ALA A 480 11.15 12.57 9.88
CA ALA A 480 9.83 13.17 10.02
C ALA A 480 9.75 14.13 11.23
N THR A 481 10.44 13.81 12.32
CA THR A 481 10.53 14.70 13.49
C THR A 481 11.41 15.92 13.21
N ALA A 482 12.55 15.75 12.54
CA ALA A 482 13.40 16.85 12.13
C ALA A 482 12.72 17.79 11.12
N THR A 483 11.98 17.26 10.15
CA THR A 483 11.19 18.02 9.18
C THR A 483 10.06 18.77 9.87
N GLN A 484 9.26 18.09 10.72
CA GLN A 484 8.15 18.72 11.45
C GLN A 484 8.62 19.82 12.41
N LYS A 485 9.82 19.71 12.98
CA LYS A 485 10.46 20.73 13.82
C LYS A 485 11.30 21.76 13.05
N ARG A 486 11.27 21.75 11.71
CA ARG A 486 12.01 22.69 10.82
C ARG A 486 13.54 22.68 11.06
N ILE A 487 14.07 21.54 11.50
CA ILE A 487 15.50 21.29 11.77
C ILE A 487 16.26 21.04 10.46
N VAL A 488 15.61 20.41 9.47
CA VAL A 488 16.25 20.10 8.18
C VAL A 488 16.41 21.37 7.33
N VAL A 489 17.63 21.61 6.84
CA VAL A 489 17.95 22.68 5.90
C VAL A 489 18.56 22.05 4.64
N ASN A 490 17.90 22.23 3.51
CA ASN A 490 18.21 21.58 2.22
C ASN A 490 18.60 22.66 1.19
N HIS A 491 19.86 22.65 0.76
CA HIS A 491 20.41 23.57 -0.26
C HIS A 491 20.97 22.77 -1.44
N PRO A 492 20.78 23.23 -2.70
CA PRO A 492 19.95 24.36 -3.13
C PRO A 492 18.46 24.00 -3.27
N GLN A 493 18.12 22.71 -3.26
CA GLN A 493 16.76 22.22 -3.52
C GLN A 493 16.06 21.77 -2.23
N VAL A 494 15.13 22.59 -1.71
CA VAL A 494 14.39 22.27 -0.46
C VAL A 494 13.67 20.92 -0.50
N SER A 495 13.25 20.48 -1.69
CA SER A 495 12.54 19.21 -1.91
C SER A 495 13.44 17.98 -2.15
N GLN A 496 14.73 18.07 -1.84
CA GLN A 496 15.72 17.00 -2.05
C GLN A 496 16.57 16.83 -0.77
N LEU A 497 16.48 15.68 -0.11
CA LEU A 497 17.09 15.43 1.21
C LEU A 497 18.51 14.85 1.13
N GLU A 498 18.80 14.04 0.11
CA GLU A 498 20.08 13.35 -0.12
C GLU A 498 20.57 12.52 1.08
N PRO A 499 19.73 11.63 1.65
CA PRO A 499 19.98 11.01 2.95
C PRO A 499 21.28 10.19 3.01
N MET A 500 21.71 9.57 1.91
CA MET A 500 22.87 8.68 1.87
C MET A 500 24.21 9.40 1.64
N VAL A 501 24.20 10.69 1.26
CA VAL A 501 25.42 11.45 0.94
C VAL A 501 26.18 11.81 2.22
N ASP A 502 27.52 11.84 2.15
CA ASP A 502 28.37 12.38 3.21
C ASP A 502 28.04 13.85 3.47
N ILE A 503 27.81 14.23 4.73
CA ILE A 503 27.39 15.60 5.07
C ILE A 503 28.59 16.57 5.16
N THR A 504 28.42 17.76 4.61
CA THR A 504 29.42 18.84 4.67
C THR A 504 29.42 19.56 6.03
N ARG A 505 30.51 20.28 6.32
CA ARG A 505 30.62 21.14 7.50
C ARG A 505 29.54 22.24 7.54
N ALA A 506 29.14 22.79 6.40
CA ALA A 506 28.08 23.80 6.33
C ALA A 506 26.70 23.23 6.68
N GLU A 507 26.36 22.06 6.16
CA GLU A 507 25.09 21.41 6.45
C GLU A 507 24.97 20.97 7.91
N VAL A 508 26.05 20.45 8.52
CA VAL A 508 26.06 20.19 9.98
C VAL A 508 25.89 21.48 10.78
N ALA A 509 26.50 22.59 10.35
CA ALA A 509 26.29 23.87 11.02
C ALA A 509 24.81 24.31 10.94
N ALA A 510 24.16 24.16 9.79
CA ALA A 510 22.73 24.46 9.63
C ALA A 510 21.84 23.54 10.49
N LEU A 511 22.07 22.23 10.48
CA LEU A 511 21.31 21.27 11.29
C LEU A 511 21.48 21.51 12.80
N ILE A 512 22.70 21.73 13.30
CA ILE A 512 22.95 22.02 14.72
C ILE A 512 22.29 23.36 15.11
N TYR A 513 22.44 24.41 14.30
CA TYR A 513 21.83 25.70 14.62
C TYR A 513 20.30 25.63 14.65
N GLN A 514 19.66 25.03 13.64
CA GLN A 514 18.20 24.86 13.65
C GLN A 514 17.71 23.94 14.77
N THR A 515 18.53 22.99 15.23
CA THR A 515 18.22 22.20 16.43
C THR A 515 18.22 23.08 17.69
N LEU A 516 19.18 24.02 17.83
CA LEU A 516 19.18 25.00 18.92
C LEU A 516 17.98 25.96 18.83
N VAL A 517 17.56 26.37 17.62
CA VAL A 517 16.34 27.17 17.41
C VAL A 517 15.10 26.37 17.85
N SER A 518 14.98 25.10 17.44
CA SER A 518 13.89 24.20 17.87
C SER A 518 13.90 23.90 19.38
N ALA A 519 15.02 24.15 20.07
CA ALA A 519 15.14 24.02 21.53
C ALA A 519 14.96 25.35 22.28
N GLY A 520 14.71 26.47 21.58
CA GLY A 520 14.63 27.82 22.17
C GLY A 520 15.99 28.40 22.61
N GLN A 521 17.10 27.77 22.23
CA GLN A 521 18.47 28.12 22.63
C GLN A 521 19.19 29.03 21.62
N ALA A 522 18.60 29.24 20.44
CA ALA A 522 19.08 30.18 19.43
C ALA A 522 17.92 31.00 18.85
N ARG A 523 18.23 32.19 18.32
CA ARG A 523 17.24 33.02 17.58
C ARG A 523 17.01 32.39 16.22
N ALA A 524 15.77 32.40 15.73
CA ALA A 524 15.48 31.95 14.37
C ALA A 524 16.26 32.77 13.35
N ILE A 525 16.80 32.08 12.33
CA ILE A 525 17.39 32.69 11.14
C ILE A 525 16.35 32.54 10.02
N ASP A 526 16.07 33.63 9.31
CA ASP A 526 15.31 33.55 8.07
C ASP A 526 16.21 33.00 6.95
N SER A 527 15.74 31.97 6.26
CA SER A 527 16.49 31.30 5.20
C SER A 527 15.55 30.48 4.31
N PRO A 528 15.60 30.66 2.98
CA PRO A 528 14.72 29.94 2.04
C PRO A 528 15.04 28.44 1.95
N PHE A 529 16.13 27.98 2.57
CA PHE A 529 16.57 26.58 2.55
C PHE A 529 16.03 25.75 3.72
N ILE A 530 15.40 26.39 4.72
CA ILE A 530 14.76 25.68 5.84
C ILE A 530 13.54 24.92 5.33
N VAL A 531 13.51 23.61 5.52
CA VAL A 531 12.44 22.77 4.97
C VAL A 531 11.15 23.00 5.72
N ASN A 532 10.10 23.37 4.96
CA ASN A 532 8.75 23.54 5.46
C ASN A 532 7.86 22.35 4.99
N PRO A 533 7.45 21.43 5.88
CA PRO A 533 6.60 20.30 5.49
C PRO A 533 5.18 20.69 5.11
N ASP A 534 4.70 21.86 5.54
CA ASP A 534 3.33 22.32 5.33
C ASP A 534 2.98 22.56 3.84
N ILE A 535 3.99 22.56 2.96
CA ILE A 535 3.87 22.64 1.50
C ILE A 535 3.52 21.26 0.86
N SER A 536 3.57 20.16 1.62
CA SER A 536 3.48 18.79 1.07
C SER A 536 2.22 17.99 1.41
N VAL A 537 1.41 18.49 2.35
CA VAL A 537 -0.03 18.17 2.39
C VAL A 537 -0.69 18.88 1.19
N PRO A 538 -1.84 18.43 0.65
CA PRO A 538 -2.64 19.23 -0.27
C PRO A 538 -2.98 20.60 0.36
N SER A 539 -2.17 21.61 0.03
CA SER A 539 -2.29 22.96 0.57
C SER A 539 -3.31 23.70 -0.28
N PHE A 540 -4.53 23.80 0.25
CA PHE A 540 -5.59 24.53 -0.43
C PHE A 540 -5.36 26.03 -0.29
N ALA A 541 -5.38 26.76 -1.40
CA ALA A 541 -4.95 28.16 -1.44
C ALA A 541 -5.76 29.11 -0.52
N ASP A 542 -6.94 28.67 -0.09
CA ASP A 542 -7.94 29.40 0.69
C ASP A 542 -8.05 28.94 2.15
N ILE A 543 -7.19 28.03 2.64
CA ILE A 543 -7.15 27.64 4.05
C ILE A 543 -6.02 28.33 4.85
N GLN A 544 -5.38 29.36 4.31
CA GLN A 544 -4.30 30.10 4.99
C GLN A 544 -4.48 31.62 4.85
N PRO A 545 -4.66 32.38 5.96
CA PRO A 545 -4.93 31.92 7.33
C PRO A 545 -6.42 31.53 7.51
N HIS A 546 -6.70 30.30 7.93
CA HIS A 546 -8.05 29.87 8.29
C HIS A 546 -8.05 29.02 9.57
N TRP A 547 -9.05 29.22 10.44
CA TRP A 547 -9.13 28.63 11.78
C TRP A 547 -9.23 27.09 11.76
N SER A 548 -9.88 26.52 10.74
CA SER A 548 -10.04 25.06 10.62
C SER A 548 -8.85 24.36 9.95
N SER A 549 -7.82 25.10 9.56
CA SER A 549 -6.82 24.65 8.59
C SER A 549 -6.00 23.44 9.04
N ASP A 550 -5.73 23.27 10.33
CA ASP A 550 -5.07 22.06 10.84
C ASP A 550 -5.95 20.82 10.73
N PHE A 551 -7.27 20.92 10.98
CA PHE A 551 -8.21 19.82 10.78
C PHE A 551 -8.34 19.44 9.29
N VAL A 552 -8.39 20.45 8.41
CA VAL A 552 -8.43 20.26 6.95
C VAL A 552 -7.13 19.60 6.46
N ARG A 553 -5.96 20.10 6.86
CA ARG A 553 -4.66 19.47 6.56
C ARG A 553 -4.57 18.05 7.13
N GLY A 554 -5.09 17.83 8.33
CA GLY A 554 -5.21 16.51 8.96
C GLY A 554 -5.97 15.50 8.10
N LEU A 555 -7.25 15.77 7.80
CA LEU A 555 -8.09 14.89 6.97
C LEU A 555 -7.56 14.73 5.54
N ALA A 556 -7.01 15.78 4.94
CA ALA A 556 -6.42 15.72 3.60
C ALA A 556 -5.18 14.82 3.56
N SER A 557 -4.31 14.89 4.59
CA SER A 557 -3.14 14.01 4.71
C SER A 557 -3.48 12.52 4.89
N GLN A 558 -4.72 12.22 5.30
CA GLN A 558 -5.26 10.88 5.47
C GLN A 558 -6.07 10.39 4.25
N GLY A 559 -6.25 11.21 3.20
CA GLY A 559 -7.09 10.89 2.04
C GLY A 559 -8.60 10.89 2.34
N VAL A 560 -9.02 11.43 3.48
CA VAL A 560 -10.43 11.44 3.91
C VAL A 560 -11.23 12.52 3.16
N ILE A 561 -10.57 13.64 2.83
CA ILE A 561 -11.12 14.75 2.02
C ILE A 561 -10.20 15.09 0.86
N THR A 562 -10.81 15.63 -0.21
CA THR A 562 -10.11 16.27 -1.33
C THR A 562 -10.63 17.71 -1.50
N GLY A 563 -9.82 18.56 -2.12
CA GLY A 563 -10.23 19.88 -2.58
C GLY A 563 -11.01 19.84 -3.89
N PHE A 564 -11.31 21.02 -4.41
CA PHE A 564 -11.84 21.23 -5.76
C PHE A 564 -10.70 21.24 -6.79
N ALA A 565 -11.03 21.08 -8.07
CA ALA A 565 -10.06 21.07 -9.18
C ALA A 565 -9.33 22.41 -9.39
N ASP A 566 -9.83 23.50 -8.79
CA ASP A 566 -9.20 24.82 -8.76
C ASP A 566 -8.13 24.99 -7.65
N GLY A 567 -7.86 23.93 -6.87
CA GLY A 567 -6.87 23.94 -5.80
C GLY A 567 -7.36 24.51 -4.47
N THR A 568 -8.67 24.74 -4.31
CA THR A 568 -9.28 25.27 -3.07
C THR A 568 -10.03 24.20 -2.26
N PHE A 569 -10.34 24.49 -1.00
CA PHE A 569 -11.21 23.66 -0.15
C PHE A 569 -12.59 24.29 0.09
N LYS A 570 -12.70 25.61 -0.04
CA LYS A 570 -13.86 26.48 0.20
C LYS A 570 -14.42 26.31 1.62
N PRO A 571 -13.58 26.53 2.68
CA PRO A 571 -13.91 26.17 4.05
C PRO A 571 -15.18 26.85 4.57
N ASP A 572 -15.45 28.10 4.17
CA ASP A 572 -16.61 28.87 4.63
C ASP A 572 -17.89 28.61 3.82
N THR A 573 -17.81 27.87 2.71
CA THR A 573 -19.01 27.44 1.97
C THR A 573 -19.69 26.26 2.68
N THR A 574 -21.02 26.18 2.58
CA THR A 574 -21.81 25.12 3.23
C THR A 574 -21.67 23.77 2.52
N MET A 575 -21.83 22.68 3.27
CA MET A 575 -21.76 21.32 2.73
C MET A 575 -23.17 20.74 2.52
N ASN A 576 -23.39 20.07 1.38
CA ASN A 576 -24.66 19.40 1.11
C ASN A 576 -24.72 17.94 1.59
N ARG A 577 -25.93 17.39 1.71
CA ARG A 577 -26.20 16.05 2.25
C ARG A 577 -25.56 14.93 1.43
N ALA A 578 -25.40 15.09 0.11
CA ALA A 578 -24.67 14.14 -0.73
C ALA A 578 -23.16 14.16 -0.47
N GLN A 579 -22.56 15.37 -0.37
CA GLN A 579 -21.15 15.54 0.01
C GLN A 579 -20.87 14.98 1.41
N TYR A 580 -21.76 15.22 2.37
CA TYR A 580 -21.62 14.69 3.72
C TYR A 580 -21.81 13.17 3.78
N ALA A 581 -22.73 12.60 3.01
CA ALA A 581 -22.88 11.16 2.86
C ALA A 581 -21.60 10.50 2.29
N ALA A 582 -21.02 11.05 1.22
CA ALA A 582 -19.75 10.57 0.67
C ALA A 582 -18.58 10.68 1.66
N LEU A 583 -18.52 11.78 2.43
CA LEU A 583 -17.52 11.96 3.48
C LEU A 583 -17.65 10.93 4.61
N LEU A 584 -18.87 10.68 5.10
CA LEU A 584 -19.12 9.67 6.15
C LEU A 584 -18.87 8.24 5.65
N ASP A 585 -19.20 7.95 4.39
CA ASP A 585 -18.91 6.67 3.75
C ASP A 585 -17.40 6.39 3.70
N ASN A 586 -16.61 7.34 3.17
CA ASN A 586 -15.15 7.27 3.14
C ASN A 586 -14.51 7.24 4.54
N THR A 587 -15.06 8.00 5.50
CA THR A 587 -14.52 8.06 6.86
C THR A 587 -14.78 6.77 7.65
N PHE A 588 -16.01 6.23 7.61
CA PHE A 588 -16.44 5.19 8.55
C PHE A 588 -16.68 3.81 7.93
N ASN A 589 -16.74 3.66 6.60
CA ASN A 589 -17.05 2.42 5.89
C ASN A 589 -18.22 1.63 6.55
N PRO A 590 -19.42 2.22 6.64
CA PRO A 590 -20.42 1.82 7.63
C PRO A 590 -21.11 0.49 7.27
N ILE A 591 -21.01 -0.48 8.18
CA ILE A 591 -21.65 -1.80 8.07
C ILE A 591 -23.18 -1.66 8.12
N ALA A 592 -23.89 -2.33 7.21
CA ALA A 592 -25.35 -2.25 7.08
C ALA A 592 -26.09 -2.83 8.30
N LYS A 593 -26.88 -1.98 8.98
CA LYS A 593 -27.78 -2.29 10.10
C LYS A 593 -29.26 -2.34 9.69
N ARG A 594 -29.63 -1.75 8.55
CA ARG A 594 -30.98 -1.82 7.95
C ARG A 594 -30.95 -2.11 6.45
N ALA A 595 -32.12 -2.46 5.89
CA ALA A 595 -32.33 -2.66 4.47
C ALA A 595 -32.05 -1.37 3.66
N ALA A 596 -31.87 -1.51 2.35
CA ALA A 596 -31.85 -0.37 1.43
C ALA A 596 -33.23 0.30 1.35
N ALA A 597 -33.28 1.60 1.06
CA ALA A 597 -34.52 2.33 0.84
C ALA A 597 -34.47 3.04 -0.52
N GLY A 598 -35.53 2.97 -1.31
CA GLY A 598 -35.67 3.77 -2.53
C GLY A 598 -35.94 5.23 -2.16
N PHE A 599 -35.04 6.14 -2.52
CA PHE A 599 -35.27 7.58 -2.39
C PHE A 599 -35.74 8.13 -3.73
N SER A 600 -36.90 8.80 -3.75
CA SER A 600 -37.54 9.26 -4.99
C SER A 600 -36.78 10.37 -5.72
N ASP A 601 -35.83 11.02 -5.04
CA ASP A 601 -34.99 12.12 -5.52
C ASP A 601 -33.50 11.74 -5.66
N VAL A 602 -33.17 10.43 -5.60
CA VAL A 602 -31.81 9.91 -5.83
C VAL A 602 -31.88 8.83 -6.90
N SER A 603 -31.52 9.18 -8.14
CA SER A 603 -31.41 8.21 -9.23
C SER A 603 -30.26 7.22 -8.98
N ALA A 604 -30.33 6.03 -9.58
CA ALA A 604 -29.29 5.02 -9.47
C ALA A 604 -27.91 5.53 -9.96
N ASP A 605 -27.92 6.34 -11.02
CA ASP A 605 -26.73 6.94 -11.64
C ASP A 605 -26.25 8.22 -10.93
N PHE A 606 -26.90 8.65 -9.84
CA PHE A 606 -26.45 9.82 -9.09
C PHE A 606 -25.10 9.51 -8.42
N TRP A 607 -24.13 10.41 -8.55
CA TRP A 607 -22.72 10.18 -8.16
C TRP A 607 -22.51 9.72 -6.70
N ALA A 608 -23.43 10.08 -5.78
CA ALA A 608 -23.39 9.68 -4.38
C ALA A 608 -24.41 8.58 -4.01
N ALA A 609 -25.14 7.99 -4.97
CA ALA A 609 -26.22 7.04 -4.70
C ALA A 609 -25.76 5.85 -3.84
N GLU A 610 -24.60 5.26 -4.15
CA GLU A 610 -24.02 4.19 -3.33
C GLU A 610 -23.67 4.65 -1.91
N SER A 611 -22.99 5.80 -1.77
CA SER A 611 -22.59 6.33 -0.46
C SER A 611 -23.81 6.69 0.39
N ILE A 612 -24.84 7.29 -0.22
CA ILE A 612 -26.15 7.55 0.38
C ILE A 612 -26.77 6.23 0.88
N GLN A 613 -26.75 5.16 0.09
CA GLN A 613 -27.21 3.84 0.53
C GLN A 613 -26.35 3.26 1.64
N ARG A 614 -25.02 3.40 1.62
CA ARG A 614 -24.13 2.87 2.67
C ARG A 614 -24.33 3.61 4.00
N VAL A 615 -24.30 4.94 4.02
CA VAL A 615 -24.55 5.71 5.26
C VAL A 615 -25.99 5.60 5.75
N TYR A 616 -26.97 5.44 4.84
CA TYR A 616 -28.34 5.13 5.22
C TYR A 616 -28.40 3.75 5.88
N ARG A 617 -27.94 2.69 5.22
CA ARG A 617 -28.00 1.32 5.71
C ARG A 617 -27.23 1.14 7.02
N GLY A 618 -26.11 1.83 7.21
CA GLY A 618 -25.35 1.83 8.47
C GLY A 618 -25.96 2.63 9.62
N GLY A 619 -27.01 3.41 9.37
CA GLY A 619 -27.71 4.21 10.38
C GLY A 619 -27.10 5.59 10.67
N LEU A 620 -26.12 6.04 9.90
CA LEU A 620 -25.41 7.31 10.12
C LEU A 620 -26.25 8.52 9.66
N MET A 621 -26.95 8.40 8.53
CA MET A 621 -27.89 9.42 8.04
C MET A 621 -29.26 8.82 7.76
N ALA A 622 -30.32 9.63 7.83
CA ALA A 622 -31.68 9.28 7.46
C ALA A 622 -32.19 10.16 6.31
N GLY A 623 -33.10 9.59 5.49
CA GLY A 623 -33.99 10.37 4.62
C GLY A 623 -35.24 10.84 5.38
N PHE A 624 -36.15 11.48 4.65
CA PHE A 624 -37.36 12.11 5.18
C PHE A 624 -38.59 11.20 5.03
N GLN A 625 -39.65 11.48 5.82
CA GLN A 625 -40.87 10.65 5.87
C GLN A 625 -41.63 10.56 4.53
N ASN A 626 -41.42 11.52 3.63
CA ASN A 626 -41.98 11.54 2.27
C ASN A 626 -41.20 10.67 1.26
N GLY A 627 -40.19 9.91 1.70
CA GLY A 627 -39.37 9.05 0.83
C GLY A 627 -38.25 9.76 0.07
N THR A 628 -37.89 10.99 0.44
CA THR A 628 -36.77 11.73 -0.16
C THR A 628 -35.49 11.66 0.69
N PHE A 629 -34.32 11.88 0.09
CA PHE A 629 -33.05 12.08 0.79
C PHE A 629 -32.61 13.55 0.83
N LEU A 630 -33.10 14.39 -0.08
CA LEU A 630 -32.71 15.78 -0.34
C LEU A 630 -31.18 15.93 -0.50
N PRO A 631 -30.55 15.29 -1.51
CA PRO A 631 -29.09 15.24 -1.66
C PRO A 631 -28.43 16.62 -1.80
N SER A 632 -29.13 17.58 -2.43
CA SER A 632 -28.64 18.94 -2.67
C SER A 632 -28.87 19.91 -1.50
N GLN A 633 -29.64 19.53 -0.48
CA GLN A 633 -29.87 20.38 0.70
C GLN A 633 -28.62 20.40 1.60
N ASN A 634 -28.33 21.55 2.20
CA ASN A 634 -27.21 21.71 3.12
C ASN A 634 -27.44 21.01 4.47
N VAL A 635 -26.38 20.48 5.08
CA VAL A 635 -26.45 19.89 6.42
C VAL A 635 -26.37 20.96 7.49
N THR A 636 -27.19 20.85 8.54
CA THR A 636 -27.09 21.72 9.72
C THR A 636 -26.10 21.17 10.75
N ARG A 637 -25.54 22.04 11.60
CA ARG A 637 -24.55 21.65 12.62
C ARG A 637 -25.05 20.52 13.53
N ILE A 638 -26.34 20.54 13.89
CA ILE A 638 -26.95 19.47 14.71
C ILE A 638 -27.10 18.13 13.95
N GLN A 639 -27.30 18.16 12.62
CA GLN A 639 -27.35 16.94 11.80
C GLN A 639 -25.96 16.29 11.66
N VAL A 640 -24.91 17.11 11.54
CA VAL A 640 -23.51 16.66 11.52
C VAL A 640 -23.17 15.95 12.83
N LEU A 641 -23.44 16.60 13.97
CA LEU A 641 -23.14 16.01 15.28
C LEU A 641 -23.93 14.72 15.54
N LEU A 642 -25.22 14.65 15.20
CA LEU A 642 -26.02 13.42 15.33
C LEU A 642 -25.45 12.27 14.48
N ALA A 643 -25.02 12.54 13.25
CA ALA A 643 -24.46 11.50 12.39
C ALA A 643 -23.13 10.96 12.93
N LEU A 644 -22.32 11.81 13.57
CA LEU A 644 -21.06 11.43 14.20
C LEU A 644 -21.26 10.63 15.50
N THR A 645 -22.23 11.00 16.36
CA THR A 645 -22.53 10.18 17.55
C THR A 645 -23.08 8.81 17.16
N ASN A 646 -23.92 8.74 16.12
CA ASN A 646 -24.42 7.48 15.56
C ASN A 646 -23.31 6.64 14.89
N ALA A 647 -22.32 7.27 14.25
CA ALA A 647 -21.17 6.59 13.65
C ALA A 647 -20.26 5.96 14.72
N LEU A 648 -20.03 6.68 15.82
CA LEU A 648 -19.21 6.23 16.95
C LEU A 648 -19.98 5.34 17.94
N GLY A 649 -21.30 5.24 17.83
CA GLY A 649 -22.14 4.43 18.72
C GLY A 649 -22.23 4.96 20.15
N LEU A 650 -22.10 6.28 20.34
CA LEU A 650 -22.05 6.89 21.67
C LEU A 650 -23.42 6.84 22.37
N PRO A 651 -23.47 6.52 23.69
CA PRO A 651 -24.69 6.57 24.47
C PRO A 651 -25.16 8.03 24.69
N ALA A 652 -26.38 8.24 25.17
CA ALA A 652 -26.85 9.57 25.55
C ALA A 652 -26.01 10.14 26.72
N GLY A 653 -25.58 11.39 26.60
CA GLY A 653 -24.79 12.10 27.61
C GLY A 653 -25.64 12.91 28.58
N ASN A 654 -25.02 13.37 29.68
CA ASN A 654 -25.68 14.22 30.68
C ASN A 654 -26.07 15.58 30.07
N THR A 655 -27.37 15.90 30.04
CA THR A 655 -27.89 17.14 29.43
C THR A 655 -27.47 18.41 30.15
N GLU A 656 -27.00 18.35 31.41
CA GLU A 656 -26.38 19.50 32.10
C GLU A 656 -25.15 20.05 31.34
N LEU A 657 -24.47 19.19 30.56
CA LEU A 657 -23.35 19.55 29.69
C LEU A 657 -23.74 20.52 28.56
N LEU A 658 -25.04 20.75 28.33
CA LEU A 658 -25.54 21.73 27.36
C LEU A 658 -25.58 23.17 27.94
N ASN A 659 -25.54 23.35 29.26
CA ASN A 659 -25.63 24.66 29.92
C ASN A 659 -24.46 25.61 29.59
N ARG A 660 -23.39 25.09 28.94
CA ARG A 660 -22.29 25.88 28.38
C ARG A 660 -22.58 26.52 27.02
N TYR A 661 -23.76 26.26 26.44
CA TYR A 661 -24.19 26.87 25.19
C TYR A 661 -25.25 27.94 25.46
N GLU A 662 -24.97 29.20 25.10
CA GLU A 662 -25.94 30.31 25.20
C GLU A 662 -27.26 29.99 24.48
N ASP A 663 -27.17 29.21 23.41
CA ASP A 663 -28.26 28.81 22.54
C ASP A 663 -28.71 27.36 22.74
N ALA A 664 -28.45 26.76 23.91
CA ALA A 664 -28.89 25.41 24.27
C ALA A 664 -30.42 25.19 24.06
N ALA A 665 -31.22 26.23 24.27
CA ALA A 665 -32.68 26.21 24.04
C ALA A 665 -33.06 25.98 22.56
N ALA A 666 -32.15 26.19 21.61
CA ALA A 666 -32.37 25.90 20.19
C ALA A 666 -32.10 24.42 19.82
N ILE A 667 -31.66 23.59 20.78
CA ILE A 667 -31.45 22.14 20.61
C ILE A 667 -32.78 21.42 20.90
N PRO A 668 -33.42 20.76 19.90
CA PRO A 668 -34.68 20.05 20.10
C PRO A 668 -34.55 18.95 21.17
N ALA A 669 -35.56 18.78 22.03
CA ALA A 669 -35.51 17.91 23.20
C ALA A 669 -35.01 16.49 22.90
N GLN A 670 -35.53 15.88 21.83
CA GLN A 670 -35.16 14.53 21.36
C GLN A 670 -33.70 14.39 20.89
N MET A 671 -32.98 15.51 20.71
CA MET A 671 -31.57 15.57 20.29
C MET A 671 -30.62 15.86 21.47
N GLN A 672 -31.13 16.35 22.61
CA GLN A 672 -30.30 16.90 23.69
C GLN A 672 -29.29 15.88 24.25
N GLY A 673 -29.73 14.64 24.51
CA GLY A 673 -28.83 13.57 24.97
C GLY A 673 -27.74 13.20 23.96
N ALA A 674 -28.01 13.30 22.65
CA ALA A 674 -27.02 13.06 21.60
C ALA A 674 -25.99 14.20 21.53
N ILE A 675 -26.43 15.46 21.60
CA ILE A 675 -25.53 16.61 21.58
C ILE A 675 -24.69 16.69 22.86
N ALA A 676 -25.28 16.40 24.03
CA ALA A 676 -24.53 16.27 25.28
C ALA A 676 -23.42 15.21 25.19
N SER A 677 -23.70 14.08 24.54
CA SER A 677 -22.70 13.03 24.27
C SER A 677 -21.61 13.49 23.31
N ALA A 678 -21.98 14.19 22.23
CA ALA A 678 -21.04 14.79 21.29
C ALA A 678 -20.09 15.78 21.99
N THR A 679 -20.58 16.57 22.93
CA THR A 679 -19.79 17.48 23.77
C THR A 679 -18.89 16.73 24.74
N GLN A 680 -19.40 15.69 25.42
CA GLN A 680 -18.60 14.85 26.33
C GLN A 680 -17.44 14.15 25.60
N ALA A 681 -17.65 13.77 24.34
CA ALA A 681 -16.65 13.21 23.45
C ALA A 681 -15.87 14.27 22.64
N GLN A 682 -15.90 15.55 23.02
CA GLN A 682 -15.16 16.65 22.40
C GLN A 682 -15.35 16.79 20.86
N LEU A 683 -16.44 16.26 20.30
CA LEU A 683 -16.76 16.34 18.88
C LEU A 683 -17.20 17.74 18.44
N VAL A 684 -17.69 18.54 19.39
CA VAL A 684 -18.19 19.89 19.13
C VAL A 684 -17.02 20.85 18.99
N VAL A 685 -16.85 21.39 17.78
CA VAL A 685 -15.93 22.49 17.49
C VAL A 685 -16.76 23.73 17.14
N ASN A 686 -16.60 24.80 17.93
CA ASN A 686 -17.40 26.03 17.88
C ASN A 686 -16.49 27.22 17.58
N TYR A 687 -16.69 27.87 16.43
CA TYR A 687 -15.94 29.04 15.98
C TYR A 687 -16.89 30.23 15.67
N PRO A 688 -16.52 31.49 15.99
CA PRO A 688 -15.40 31.89 16.85
C PRO A 688 -15.72 31.78 18.35
N GLN A 689 -17.00 31.65 18.71
CA GLN A 689 -17.48 31.61 20.10
C GLN A 689 -17.67 30.16 20.58
N VAL A 690 -16.77 29.69 21.44
CA VAL A 690 -16.75 28.30 21.96
C VAL A 690 -18.07 27.92 22.67
N ASN A 691 -18.71 28.90 23.31
CA ASN A 691 -19.96 28.78 24.06
C ASN A 691 -21.24 28.94 23.20
N ARG A 692 -21.18 28.79 21.87
CA ARG A 692 -22.33 29.01 20.97
C ARG A 692 -22.42 27.96 19.86
N LEU A 693 -23.40 27.07 19.97
CA LEU A 693 -23.50 25.87 19.13
C LEU A 693 -24.05 26.15 17.72
N ASN A 694 -24.96 27.10 17.59
CA ASN A 694 -25.72 27.42 16.38
C ASN A 694 -26.38 26.19 15.72
N PRO A 695 -27.13 25.34 16.46
CA PRO A 695 -27.47 23.97 16.07
C PRO A 695 -28.23 23.87 14.74
N ASN A 696 -29.17 24.80 14.51
CA ASN A 696 -30.04 24.80 13.32
C ASN A 696 -29.44 25.53 12.11
N ARG A 697 -28.24 26.12 12.26
CA ARG A 697 -27.54 26.77 11.14
C ARG A 697 -26.91 25.73 10.23
N GLU A 698 -26.85 26.01 8.94
CA GLU A 698 -26.04 25.26 7.99
C GLU A 698 -24.57 25.23 8.43
N ALA A 699 -23.92 24.08 8.27
CA ALA A 699 -22.53 23.85 8.64
C ALA A 699 -21.60 24.14 7.45
N THR A 700 -20.52 24.88 7.69
CA THR A 700 -19.50 25.13 6.66
C THR A 700 -18.58 23.93 6.50
N ARG A 701 -17.92 23.79 5.34
CA ARG A 701 -17.02 22.68 5.06
C ARG A 701 -15.84 22.61 6.04
N GLY A 702 -15.37 23.75 6.54
CA GLY A 702 -14.36 23.84 7.59
C GLY A 702 -14.85 23.32 8.95
N GLU A 703 -16.12 23.56 9.29
CA GLU A 703 -16.74 23.04 10.52
C GLU A 703 -16.99 21.54 10.44
N VAL A 704 -17.50 21.04 9.31
CA VAL A 704 -17.66 19.61 9.09
C VAL A 704 -16.31 18.89 9.16
N ALA A 705 -15.26 19.45 8.54
CA ALA A 705 -13.90 18.90 8.64
C ALA A 705 -13.40 18.85 10.10
N ALA A 706 -13.62 19.91 10.89
CA ALA A 706 -13.23 19.94 12.29
C ALA A 706 -13.94 18.86 13.14
N MET A 707 -15.27 18.74 13.00
CA MET A 707 -16.06 17.75 13.75
C MET A 707 -15.75 16.31 13.31
N VAL A 708 -15.59 16.05 12.00
CA VAL A 708 -15.19 14.74 11.47
C VAL A 708 -13.79 14.36 11.94
N TYR A 709 -12.85 15.31 12.01
CA TYR A 709 -11.52 15.05 12.56
C TYR A 709 -11.59 14.67 14.05
N GLN A 710 -12.36 15.38 14.87
CA GLN A 710 -12.57 15.00 16.28
C GLN A 710 -13.20 13.60 16.42
N ALA A 711 -14.13 13.23 15.55
CA ALA A 711 -14.68 11.87 15.54
C ALA A 711 -13.62 10.80 15.20
N MET A 712 -12.65 11.11 14.34
CA MET A 712 -11.51 10.22 14.09
C MET A 712 -10.52 10.18 15.27
N VAL A 713 -10.37 11.26 16.03
CA VAL A 713 -9.59 11.26 17.29
C VAL A 713 -10.25 10.37 18.34
N GLN A 714 -11.57 10.49 18.54
CA GLN A 714 -12.33 9.61 19.45
C GLN A 714 -12.33 8.15 19.01
N ALA A 715 -12.28 7.88 17.69
CA ALA A 715 -12.09 6.53 17.15
C ALA A 715 -10.63 6.01 17.26
N ALA A 716 -9.70 6.75 17.88
CA ALA A 716 -8.26 6.48 17.93
C ALA A 716 -7.60 6.30 16.54
N ARG A 717 -8.17 6.91 15.50
CA ARG A 717 -7.70 6.86 14.10
C ARG A 717 -6.94 8.11 13.66
N SER A 718 -6.98 9.18 14.46
CA SER A 718 -6.22 10.42 14.25
C SER A 718 -5.57 10.90 15.55
N PRO A 719 -4.38 11.52 15.51
CA PRO A 719 -3.81 12.19 16.67
C PRO A 719 -4.61 13.45 17.02
N ALA A 720 -4.73 13.77 18.32
CA ALA A 720 -5.42 14.99 18.75
C ALA A 720 -4.73 16.25 18.20
N ILE A 721 -5.53 17.21 17.72
CA ILE A 721 -5.10 18.56 17.35
C ILE A 721 -5.45 19.50 18.50
N ALA A 722 -4.48 20.28 18.97
CA ALA A 722 -4.72 21.34 19.95
C ALA A 722 -5.41 22.53 19.27
N SER A 723 -6.60 22.90 19.74
CA SER A 723 -7.34 24.05 19.24
C SER A 723 -8.27 24.59 20.32
N SER A 724 -8.28 25.90 20.51
CA SER A 724 -9.15 26.60 21.46
C SER A 724 -10.63 26.57 21.09
N TYR A 725 -10.97 26.12 19.87
CA TYR A 725 -12.35 26.01 19.40
C TYR A 725 -13.01 24.66 19.73
N ILE A 726 -12.25 23.68 20.24
CA ILE A 726 -12.78 22.40 20.72
C ILE A 726 -13.44 22.63 22.09
N VAL A 727 -14.69 22.19 22.26
CA VAL A 727 -15.41 22.33 23.53
C VAL A 727 -14.94 21.27 24.52
N ASP A 728 -14.18 21.67 25.55
CA ASP A 728 -13.80 20.80 26.67
C ASP A 728 -14.97 20.62 27.66
N PRO A 729 -15.41 19.38 27.96
CA PRO A 729 -16.44 19.15 28.95
C PRO A 729 -16.01 19.43 30.40
N ASN A 730 -14.72 19.62 30.69
CA ASN A 730 -14.18 19.76 32.05
C ASN A 730 -13.73 21.20 32.42
N SER A 731 -13.74 22.14 31.47
CA SER A 731 -13.25 23.51 31.71
C SER A 731 -14.30 24.42 32.34
N ASN A 732 -14.04 24.91 33.55
CA ASN A 732 -14.91 25.87 34.28
C ASN A 732 -14.64 27.35 33.92
N ALA A 733 -14.10 27.66 32.74
CA ALA A 733 -13.66 29.00 32.37
C ALA A 733 -14.77 29.84 31.71
N PRO A 734 -15.15 31.02 32.25
CA PRO A 734 -15.87 32.04 31.49
C PRO A 734 -14.93 32.70 30.44
N ALA A 735 -15.51 33.29 29.40
CA ALA A 735 -14.75 33.87 28.28
C ALA A 735 -13.90 35.09 28.69
N GLY A 736 -12.64 35.16 28.24
CA GLY A 736 -11.75 36.22 28.72
C GLY A 736 -10.33 36.38 28.15
N GLU A 737 -10.05 36.06 26.88
CA GLU A 737 -8.88 36.66 26.20
C GLU A 737 -9.14 36.87 24.71
N GLN A 738 -9.03 38.13 24.25
CA GLN A 738 -9.26 38.51 22.85
C GLN A 738 -7.95 38.46 22.06
N VAL A 739 -7.78 37.45 21.22
CA VAL A 739 -6.80 37.50 20.12
C VAL A 739 -7.25 38.60 19.15
N PRO A 740 -6.39 39.55 18.75
CA PRO A 740 -6.82 40.73 17.99
C PRO A 740 -7.45 40.38 16.64
N ILE A 741 -8.59 41.01 16.38
CA ILE A 741 -9.40 40.79 15.17
C ILE A 741 -8.70 41.42 13.96
N VAL A 742 -8.27 40.59 13.01
CA VAL A 742 -8.14 41.02 11.61
C VAL A 742 -9.54 40.97 11.02
N SER A 743 -10.12 42.13 10.74
CA SER A 743 -11.53 42.24 10.35
C SER A 743 -11.85 41.47 9.07
N PRO A 744 -12.81 40.54 9.07
CA PRO A 744 -13.39 40.08 7.82
C PRO A 744 -14.06 41.27 7.14
N THR A 745 -13.67 41.58 5.91
CA THR A 745 -14.35 42.60 5.11
C THR A 745 -15.82 42.21 4.96
N PRO A 746 -16.80 43.09 5.23
CA PRO A 746 -18.20 42.76 5.02
C PRO A 746 -18.42 42.40 3.55
N PRO A 747 -19.37 41.48 3.24
CA PRO A 747 -19.64 41.10 1.86
C PRO A 747 -20.06 42.36 1.08
N ALA A 748 -19.27 42.72 0.08
CA ALA A 748 -19.58 43.85 -0.79
C ALA A 748 -20.92 43.58 -1.47
N ALA A 749 -21.92 44.40 -1.16
CA ALA A 749 -23.21 44.33 -1.81
C ALA A 749 -23.01 44.43 -3.33
N SER A 750 -23.53 43.44 -4.08
CA SER A 750 -23.37 43.42 -5.53
C SER A 750 -24.00 44.68 -6.13
N PRO A 751 -23.25 45.53 -6.83
CA PRO A 751 -23.82 46.74 -7.42
C PRO A 751 -24.76 46.35 -8.54
N THR A 752 -26.06 46.59 -8.36
CA THR A 752 -27.08 46.43 -9.40
C THR A 752 -26.70 47.27 -10.62
N PRO A 753 -26.48 46.68 -11.81
CA PRO A 753 -26.35 47.45 -13.04
C PRO A 753 -27.73 48.00 -13.41
N ALA A 754 -27.89 49.32 -13.36
CA ALA A 754 -29.06 49.97 -13.95
C ALA A 754 -29.04 49.79 -15.48
N PRO A 755 -30.21 49.65 -16.14
CA PRO A 755 -30.27 49.22 -17.53
C PRO A 755 -29.87 50.33 -18.52
N THR A 756 -29.12 49.97 -19.56
CA THR A 756 -28.86 50.77 -20.76
C THR A 756 -28.72 49.84 -21.97
N PRO A 757 -29.00 50.30 -23.20
CA PRO A 757 -30.32 50.04 -23.76
C PRO A 757 -30.32 48.97 -24.88
N ALA A 758 -31.51 48.49 -25.23
CA ALA A 758 -31.68 47.58 -26.35
C ALA A 758 -31.38 48.27 -27.70
N PRO A 759 -30.74 47.57 -28.66
CA PRO A 759 -30.70 48.03 -30.04
C PRO A 759 -32.10 47.94 -30.67
N THR A 760 -32.59 49.05 -31.21
CA THR A 760 -33.92 49.17 -31.83
C THR A 760 -34.04 48.32 -33.11
N PRO A 761 -35.13 47.57 -33.32
CA PRO A 761 -35.35 46.74 -34.51
C PRO A 761 -36.04 47.50 -35.67
N LEU A 762 -36.37 46.73 -36.74
CA LEU A 762 -37.22 47.02 -37.92
C LEU A 762 -36.49 47.42 -39.22
N PRO A 763 -37.07 47.15 -40.43
CA PRO A 763 -38.40 46.60 -40.70
C PRO A 763 -38.44 45.19 -41.36
N VAL A 764 -39.65 44.63 -41.46
CA VAL A 764 -39.95 43.30 -42.04
C VAL A 764 -40.96 43.44 -43.19
N VAL A 765 -40.71 42.77 -44.32
CA VAL A 765 -41.68 42.50 -45.42
C VAL A 765 -41.27 41.16 -46.09
N SER A 766 -42.11 40.15 -46.36
CA SER A 766 -43.47 39.82 -45.91
C SER A 766 -43.84 38.37 -46.33
N VAL A 767 -45.12 37.99 -46.17
CA VAL A 767 -45.85 36.85 -46.80
C VAL A 767 -45.82 35.47 -46.10
N ARG A 768 -46.57 35.41 -44.99
CA ARG A 768 -47.77 34.55 -44.75
C ARG A 768 -47.67 33.00 -44.78
N PRO A 769 -48.05 32.30 -43.68
CA PRO A 769 -48.24 30.84 -43.62
C PRO A 769 -49.72 30.38 -43.60
N THR A 770 -49.98 29.09 -43.82
CA THR A 770 -51.07 28.23 -43.27
C THR A 770 -50.93 26.77 -43.82
N PRO A 771 -51.59 25.72 -43.26
CA PRO A 771 -51.57 25.28 -41.86
C PRO A 771 -51.39 23.74 -41.73
N THR A 772 -51.41 23.19 -40.51
CA THR A 772 -51.72 21.76 -40.26
C THR A 772 -52.46 21.63 -38.92
N PRO A 773 -53.54 20.82 -38.78
CA PRO A 773 -54.52 21.00 -37.70
C PRO A 773 -54.38 20.08 -36.46
N SER A 774 -55.26 20.33 -35.48
CA SER A 774 -55.36 19.71 -34.14
C SER A 774 -55.97 18.29 -34.09
N PRO A 775 -55.96 17.59 -32.92
CA PRO A 775 -56.18 16.15 -32.79
C PRO A 775 -57.61 15.71 -32.35
N ALA A 776 -57.73 14.44 -31.91
CA ALA A 776 -58.90 13.69 -31.40
C ALA A 776 -59.65 12.85 -32.48
N PRO A 777 -60.38 11.75 -32.13
CA PRO A 777 -60.83 11.34 -30.78
C PRO A 777 -60.52 9.88 -30.35
N VAL A 778 -61.01 9.53 -29.15
CA VAL A 778 -60.95 8.22 -28.48
C VAL A 778 -62.24 7.41 -28.74
N PRO A 779 -62.18 6.06 -28.84
CA PRO A 779 -63.32 5.17 -28.60
C PRO A 779 -63.22 4.41 -27.27
N VAL A 780 -64.37 4.04 -26.69
CA VAL A 780 -64.52 3.44 -25.34
C VAL A 780 -64.76 1.93 -25.38
N ALA A 781 -64.47 1.25 -24.26
CA ALA A 781 -64.38 -0.21 -24.10
C ALA A 781 -65.70 -1.01 -24.20
N THR A 782 -65.57 -2.33 -24.41
CA THR A 782 -66.41 -3.42 -23.85
C THR A 782 -65.63 -4.77 -23.99
N PRO A 783 -66.02 -5.89 -23.34
CA PRO A 783 -65.06 -6.60 -22.48
C PRO A 783 -64.50 -7.94 -23.01
N ARG A 784 -63.41 -8.41 -22.35
CA ARG A 784 -62.92 -9.81 -22.38
C ARG A 784 -62.83 -10.39 -20.95
N PRO A 785 -62.80 -11.73 -20.77
CA PRO A 785 -63.21 -12.36 -19.50
C PRO A 785 -62.17 -12.42 -18.37
N THR A 786 -62.66 -12.88 -17.22
CA THR A 786 -61.94 -13.22 -15.98
C THR A 786 -60.86 -14.31 -16.16
N PRO A 787 -59.87 -14.37 -15.24
CA PRO A 787 -58.76 -15.33 -15.33
C PRO A 787 -59.18 -16.77 -15.03
N THR A 788 -58.51 -17.73 -15.67
CA THR A 788 -58.65 -19.18 -15.45
C THR A 788 -57.36 -19.69 -14.78
N PRO A 789 -57.42 -20.62 -13.79
CA PRO A 789 -56.31 -20.82 -12.84
C PRO A 789 -55.19 -21.75 -13.33
N SER A 790 -54.10 -21.78 -12.55
CA SER A 790 -52.96 -22.68 -12.70
C SER A 790 -53.38 -24.16 -12.73
N PRO A 791 -52.72 -25.02 -13.55
CA PRO A 791 -52.74 -26.46 -13.33
C PRO A 791 -52.01 -26.80 -12.01
N ALA A 792 -52.52 -27.83 -11.32
CA ALA A 792 -51.97 -28.39 -10.08
C ALA A 792 -51.26 -29.74 -10.38
N PRO A 793 -50.56 -30.38 -9.41
CA PRO A 793 -49.53 -31.38 -9.72
C PRO A 793 -50.07 -32.81 -9.93
N ILE A 794 -49.23 -33.63 -10.58
CA ILE A 794 -49.38 -35.09 -10.75
C ILE A 794 -48.64 -35.79 -9.56
N PRO A 795 -49.15 -36.92 -9.02
CA PRO A 795 -48.99 -37.21 -7.59
C PRO A 795 -47.82 -38.12 -7.17
N ILE A 796 -47.58 -38.12 -5.86
CA ILE A 796 -46.57 -38.90 -5.12
C ILE A 796 -47.13 -40.27 -4.69
N PRO A 797 -46.36 -41.38 -4.78
CA PRO A 797 -46.65 -42.63 -4.06
C PRO A 797 -46.16 -42.55 -2.59
N VAL A 798 -47.03 -42.87 -1.64
CA VAL A 798 -46.79 -42.77 -0.17
C VAL A 798 -46.31 -44.11 0.41
N PRO A 799 -45.41 -44.17 1.42
CA PRO A 799 -44.67 -45.38 1.81
C PRO A 799 -45.27 -46.18 2.99
N LEU A 800 -44.77 -47.41 3.19
CA LEU A 800 -44.99 -48.30 4.34
C LEU A 800 -43.68 -49.05 4.73
N PRO A 801 -43.53 -49.64 5.94
CA PRO A 801 -42.48 -49.16 6.85
C PRO A 801 -41.37 -50.17 7.30
N VAL A 802 -40.51 -49.67 8.20
CA VAL A 802 -39.26 -50.25 8.73
C VAL A 802 -39.46 -51.16 9.97
N VAL A 803 -38.67 -52.24 10.07
CA VAL A 803 -38.15 -52.85 11.33
C VAL A 803 -36.80 -53.61 11.05
N PRO A 804 -35.97 -53.99 12.06
CA PRO A 804 -34.51 -53.86 11.94
C PRO A 804 -33.67 -55.16 12.13
N THR A 805 -32.34 -55.06 11.99
CA THR A 805 -31.36 -56.08 12.44
C THR A 805 -30.05 -55.49 13.01
N PRO A 806 -29.65 -55.92 14.22
CA PRO A 806 -28.27 -55.85 14.73
C PRO A 806 -27.84 -57.19 15.42
N PRO A 807 -26.63 -57.34 16.00
CA PRO A 807 -25.28 -57.02 15.52
C PRO A 807 -24.26 -58.20 15.70
N VAL A 808 -22.95 -57.95 15.55
CA VAL A 808 -21.77 -58.72 16.04
C VAL A 808 -21.32 -60.00 15.27
N ALA A 809 -20.07 -60.00 14.77
CA ALA A 809 -18.99 -60.96 15.16
C ALA A 809 -17.69 -60.81 14.32
N ALA A 810 -16.54 -61.04 14.98
CA ALA A 810 -15.21 -61.35 14.40
C ALA A 810 -14.48 -62.27 15.42
N PRO A 811 -13.56 -63.18 15.02
CA PRO A 811 -12.16 -62.78 14.75
C PRO A 811 -11.40 -63.63 13.69
N SER A 812 -10.10 -63.36 13.52
CA SER A 812 -9.12 -64.05 12.63
C SER A 812 -8.58 -65.38 13.23
N PRO A 813 -7.76 -66.18 12.50
CA PRO A 813 -6.30 -65.92 12.39
C PRO A 813 -5.60 -66.32 11.06
N THR A 814 -4.33 -65.91 10.92
CA THR A 814 -3.38 -66.24 9.81
C THR A 814 -2.39 -67.36 10.22
N PRO A 815 -1.65 -68.01 9.29
CA PRO A 815 -0.29 -67.55 8.94
C PRO A 815 0.16 -67.78 7.45
N ALA A 816 1.42 -67.43 7.13
CA ALA A 816 2.10 -67.47 5.80
C ALA A 816 3.13 -68.64 5.71
N PRO A 817 4.18 -68.72 4.82
CA PRO A 817 4.68 -67.91 3.67
C PRO A 817 4.84 -68.81 2.38
N PRO A 818 5.86 -68.81 1.47
CA PRO A 818 6.95 -67.85 1.12
C PRO A 818 7.29 -67.59 -0.39
N VAL A 819 7.94 -66.44 -0.65
CA VAL A 819 9.12 -66.15 -1.52
C VAL A 819 9.43 -66.98 -2.79
N ALA A 820 9.53 -66.31 -3.97
CA ALA A 820 10.68 -66.41 -4.91
C ALA A 820 10.74 -65.30 -6.01
N THR A 821 11.94 -64.82 -6.34
CA THR A 821 12.38 -64.06 -7.54
C THR A 821 13.84 -64.48 -7.86
N PRO A 822 14.42 -64.39 -9.09
CA PRO A 822 14.34 -63.27 -10.04
C PRO A 822 14.31 -63.63 -11.57
N SER A 823 14.57 -62.59 -12.39
CA SER A 823 14.65 -62.40 -13.87
C SER A 823 15.52 -63.39 -14.69
N PRO A 824 15.56 -63.39 -16.07
CA PRO A 824 15.21 -62.29 -17.01
C PRO A 824 14.50 -62.65 -18.36
N THR A 825 14.43 -61.65 -19.25
CA THR A 825 13.67 -61.49 -20.51
C THR A 825 14.18 -62.28 -21.73
N PRO A 826 13.30 -62.61 -22.70
CA PRO A 826 13.55 -62.29 -24.11
C PRO A 826 12.35 -61.60 -24.84
N ALA A 827 12.60 -61.05 -26.03
CA ALA A 827 11.68 -60.14 -26.76
C ALA A 827 10.73 -60.84 -27.78
N PRO A 828 9.60 -60.22 -28.16
CA PRO A 828 8.63 -60.77 -29.13
C PRO A 828 8.97 -60.48 -30.61
N ILE A 829 8.48 -61.34 -31.51
CA ILE A 829 8.58 -61.23 -32.99
C ILE A 829 7.18 -61.48 -33.62
N PRO A 830 6.79 -60.86 -34.76
CA PRO A 830 5.38 -60.56 -35.07
C PRO A 830 4.76 -61.33 -36.27
N ILE A 831 3.42 -61.39 -36.31
CA ILE A 831 2.58 -61.87 -37.44
C ILE A 831 1.19 -61.15 -37.38
N PRO A 832 0.33 -61.17 -38.43
CA PRO A 832 0.34 -60.28 -39.60
C PRO A 832 -0.88 -59.33 -39.69
N VAL A 833 -0.92 -58.50 -40.75
CA VAL A 833 -1.99 -57.51 -41.03
C VAL A 833 -2.79 -57.88 -42.31
N PRO A 834 -4.14 -57.83 -42.31
CA PRO A 834 -4.97 -57.93 -43.52
C PRO A 834 -5.14 -56.57 -44.23
N SER A 835 -5.35 -56.59 -45.55
CA SER A 835 -5.47 -55.38 -46.40
C SER A 835 -6.93 -55.12 -46.87
N PRO A 836 -7.25 -54.18 -47.79
CA PRO A 836 -8.11 -53.06 -47.43
C PRO A 836 -9.49 -53.04 -48.12
N VAL A 837 -10.45 -52.33 -47.51
CA VAL A 837 -11.74 -51.98 -48.14
C VAL A 837 -11.70 -50.50 -48.52
N THR A 838 -12.05 -50.19 -49.77
CA THR A 838 -11.77 -48.90 -50.43
C THR A 838 -12.62 -47.74 -49.91
N PRO A 839 -12.01 -46.68 -49.32
CA PRO A 839 -12.66 -45.37 -49.19
C PRO A 839 -12.67 -44.66 -50.56
N THR A 840 -13.63 -43.77 -50.77
CA THR A 840 -13.61 -42.82 -51.90
C THR A 840 -12.32 -42.01 -51.91
N PRO A 841 -11.83 -41.56 -53.09
CA PRO A 841 -10.57 -40.81 -53.16
C PRO A 841 -10.65 -39.57 -52.27
N PRO A 842 -9.62 -39.29 -51.43
CA PRO A 842 -9.61 -38.08 -50.63
C PRO A 842 -9.59 -36.88 -51.58
N VAL A 843 -10.55 -35.98 -51.43
CA VAL A 843 -10.42 -34.63 -51.97
C VAL A 843 -9.17 -34.04 -51.31
N SER A 844 -8.13 -33.78 -52.10
CA SER A 844 -6.91 -33.15 -51.60
C SER A 844 -7.28 -31.95 -50.75
N PRO A 845 -6.75 -31.82 -49.52
CA PRO A 845 -7.09 -30.69 -48.67
C PRO A 845 -6.75 -29.41 -49.44
N VAL A 846 -7.78 -28.62 -49.76
CA VAL A 846 -7.60 -27.29 -50.35
C VAL A 846 -6.65 -26.55 -49.42
N PRO A 847 -5.48 -26.08 -49.89
CA PRO A 847 -4.51 -25.43 -49.03
C PRO A 847 -5.20 -24.29 -48.27
N ALA A 848 -5.22 -24.38 -46.93
CA ALA A 848 -5.82 -23.33 -46.11
C ALA A 848 -5.18 -21.98 -46.52
N PRO A 849 -6.00 -20.96 -46.84
CA PRO A 849 -5.49 -19.76 -47.49
C PRO A 849 -4.42 -19.13 -46.62
N THR A 850 -3.18 -19.11 -47.11
CA THR A 850 -2.03 -18.62 -46.36
C THR A 850 -2.32 -17.16 -45.96
N PRO A 851 -2.45 -16.85 -44.66
CA PRO A 851 -3.05 -15.59 -44.26
C PRO A 851 -2.15 -14.43 -44.64
N THR A 852 -2.61 -13.64 -45.62
CA THR A 852 -1.94 -12.45 -46.13
C THR A 852 -1.64 -11.48 -44.98
N ALA A 853 -0.61 -10.63 -45.11
CA ALA A 853 -0.23 -9.68 -44.06
C ALA A 853 -1.36 -8.72 -43.61
N ALA A 854 -2.38 -8.51 -44.47
CA ALA A 854 -3.59 -7.73 -44.18
C ALA A 854 -4.72 -8.50 -43.46
N ALA A 855 -4.56 -9.80 -43.18
CA ALA A 855 -5.57 -10.58 -42.48
C ALA A 855 -5.71 -10.15 -41.01
N PRO A 856 -6.93 -10.09 -40.44
CA PRO A 856 -7.15 -9.76 -39.03
C PRO A 856 -6.38 -10.69 -38.09
N LEU A 857 -5.87 -10.14 -36.99
CA LEU A 857 -5.22 -10.90 -35.92
C LEU A 857 -6.08 -10.95 -34.66
N VAL A 858 -6.33 -12.16 -34.16
CA VAL A 858 -7.01 -12.43 -32.89
C VAL A 858 -5.98 -12.96 -31.89
N VAL A 859 -6.00 -12.45 -30.66
CA VAL A 859 -5.35 -13.13 -29.54
C VAL A 859 -6.37 -13.94 -28.75
N VAL A 860 -6.05 -15.21 -28.54
CA VAL A 860 -6.83 -16.13 -27.70
C VAL A 860 -6.03 -16.41 -26.42
N ASP A 861 -6.67 -16.21 -25.28
CA ASP A 861 -6.06 -16.24 -23.96
C ASP A 861 -6.71 -17.32 -23.09
N PRO A 862 -6.11 -18.52 -22.97
CA PRO A 862 -6.62 -19.55 -22.08
C PRO A 862 -6.28 -19.16 -20.63
N GLY A 863 -7.31 -18.85 -19.84
CA GLY A 863 -7.21 -18.46 -18.43
C GLY A 863 -6.40 -19.46 -17.60
N HIS A 864 -5.73 -18.95 -16.56
CA HIS A 864 -4.87 -19.72 -15.64
C HIS A 864 -3.73 -20.47 -16.40
N GLY A 865 -3.11 -21.50 -15.81
CA GLY A 865 -2.07 -22.31 -16.46
C GLY A 865 -0.87 -22.66 -15.56
N GLY A 866 -0.24 -23.80 -15.81
CA GLY A 866 0.95 -24.27 -15.11
C GLY A 866 0.70 -24.49 -13.63
N ASN A 867 1.38 -23.69 -12.79
CA ASN A 867 1.24 -23.72 -11.33
C ASN A 867 -0.09 -23.14 -10.82
N ASP A 868 -0.82 -22.41 -11.67
CA ASP A 868 -2.15 -21.89 -11.38
C ASP A 868 -3.22 -22.78 -12.02
N PRO A 869 -3.94 -23.62 -11.25
CA PRO A 869 -4.98 -24.48 -11.79
C PRO A 869 -6.27 -23.73 -12.17
N GLY A 870 -6.40 -22.45 -11.79
CA GLY A 870 -7.69 -21.79 -11.70
C GLY A 870 -8.55 -22.42 -10.60
N ALA A 871 -9.86 -22.43 -10.82
CA ALA A 871 -10.77 -23.22 -10.00
C ALA A 871 -10.53 -24.73 -10.15
N ILE A 872 -10.69 -25.45 -9.04
CA ILE A 872 -10.82 -26.91 -9.02
C ILE A 872 -12.27 -27.23 -8.67
N GLY A 873 -12.96 -27.83 -9.63
CA GLY A 873 -14.38 -28.13 -9.60
C GLY A 873 -14.73 -29.50 -9.02
N ILE A 874 -15.94 -29.95 -9.37
CA ILE A 874 -16.43 -31.30 -9.05
C ILE A 874 -15.49 -32.35 -9.67
N ASP A 875 -15.29 -33.46 -8.97
CA ASP A 875 -14.40 -34.59 -9.34
C ASP A 875 -12.95 -34.21 -9.71
N GLY A 876 -12.50 -33.04 -9.24
CA GLY A 876 -11.13 -32.55 -9.47
C GLY A 876 -10.91 -31.89 -10.83
N LEU A 877 -11.99 -31.66 -11.60
CA LEU A 877 -11.98 -30.95 -12.88
C LEU A 877 -11.30 -29.58 -12.74
N ARG A 878 -10.30 -29.28 -13.57
CA ARG A 878 -9.50 -28.04 -13.46
C ARG A 878 -9.87 -27.06 -14.55
N GLU A 879 -10.15 -25.83 -14.13
CA GLU A 879 -10.43 -24.71 -15.02
C GLU A 879 -9.33 -24.52 -16.09
N LYS A 880 -8.04 -24.52 -15.69
CA LYS A 880 -6.93 -24.29 -16.61
C LYS A 880 -6.84 -25.28 -17.78
N ASP A 881 -7.36 -26.50 -17.60
CA ASP A 881 -7.28 -27.61 -18.55
C ASP A 881 -8.46 -27.50 -19.55
N ILE A 882 -9.66 -27.13 -19.06
CA ILE A 882 -10.82 -26.73 -19.89
C ILE A 882 -10.46 -25.52 -20.75
N ASN A 883 -9.93 -24.47 -20.14
CA ASN A 883 -9.60 -23.21 -20.82
C ASN A 883 -8.62 -23.44 -21.98
N LEU A 884 -7.57 -24.23 -21.75
CA LEU A 884 -6.60 -24.59 -22.79
C LEU A 884 -7.26 -25.40 -23.90
N SER A 885 -8.04 -26.43 -23.56
CA SER A 885 -8.73 -27.31 -24.52
C SER A 885 -9.71 -26.54 -25.43
N VAL A 886 -10.44 -25.57 -24.90
CA VAL A 886 -11.37 -24.73 -25.69
C VAL A 886 -10.61 -23.67 -26.50
N ALA A 887 -9.60 -23.02 -25.91
CA ALA A 887 -8.81 -21.98 -26.58
C ALA A 887 -8.00 -22.50 -27.77
N GLN A 888 -7.42 -23.70 -27.67
CA GLN A 888 -6.71 -24.36 -28.78
C GLN A 888 -7.65 -24.59 -29.98
N GLN A 889 -8.84 -25.13 -29.73
CA GLN A 889 -9.85 -25.35 -30.77
C GLN A 889 -10.36 -24.05 -31.38
N ILE A 890 -10.56 -22.98 -30.59
CA ILE A 890 -10.90 -21.64 -31.13
C ILE A 890 -9.78 -21.15 -32.06
N ALA A 891 -8.51 -21.33 -31.69
CA ALA A 891 -7.39 -20.92 -32.51
C ALA A 891 -7.35 -21.67 -33.86
N GLU A 892 -7.53 -23.00 -33.84
CA GLU A 892 -7.59 -23.83 -35.05
C GLU A 892 -8.76 -23.42 -35.97
N LEU A 893 -9.97 -23.26 -35.41
CA LEU A 893 -11.17 -22.89 -36.16
C LEU A 893 -11.06 -21.50 -36.80
N LEU A 894 -10.44 -20.53 -36.11
CA LEU A 894 -10.16 -19.20 -36.67
C LEU A 894 -9.09 -19.25 -37.76
N GLN A 895 -8.01 -20.03 -37.57
CA GLN A 895 -6.95 -20.23 -38.57
C GLN A 895 -7.48 -20.89 -39.86
N GLN A 896 -8.38 -21.88 -39.75
CA GLN A 896 -9.07 -22.50 -40.89
C GLN A 896 -9.91 -21.49 -41.71
N GLN A 897 -10.32 -20.38 -41.10
CA GLN A 897 -11.05 -19.28 -41.75
C GLN A 897 -10.13 -18.13 -42.23
N GLY A 898 -8.80 -18.36 -42.26
CA GLY A 898 -7.80 -17.39 -42.72
C GLY A 898 -7.49 -16.27 -41.72
N ILE A 899 -7.95 -16.37 -40.46
CA ILE A 899 -7.66 -15.41 -39.40
C ILE A 899 -6.29 -15.72 -38.79
N ARG A 900 -5.47 -14.69 -38.56
CA ARG A 900 -4.19 -14.87 -37.86
C ARG A 900 -4.48 -15.01 -36.37
N VAL A 901 -3.94 -16.05 -35.72
CA VAL A 901 -4.14 -16.27 -34.28
C VAL A 901 -2.81 -16.34 -33.56
N VAL A 902 -2.74 -15.65 -32.41
CA VAL A 902 -1.66 -15.77 -31.43
C VAL A 902 -2.27 -16.21 -30.10
N MET A 903 -1.75 -17.28 -29.50
CA MET A 903 -2.19 -17.72 -28.18
C MET A 903 -1.28 -17.14 -27.08
N THR A 904 -1.85 -16.67 -25.96
CA THR A 904 -1.02 -16.21 -24.82
C THR A 904 -0.24 -17.35 -24.18
N ARG A 905 -0.84 -18.55 -24.15
CA ARG A 905 -0.16 -19.85 -23.98
C ARG A 905 -0.76 -20.87 -24.95
N PRO A 906 0.06 -21.62 -25.71
CA PRO A 906 -0.40 -22.78 -26.48
C PRO A 906 -0.39 -24.09 -25.67
N ASP A 907 0.11 -24.05 -24.43
CA ASP A 907 0.37 -25.21 -23.57
C ASP A 907 0.10 -24.90 -22.08
N ASP A 908 0.43 -25.84 -21.19
CA ASP A 908 0.25 -25.72 -19.74
C ASP A 908 1.40 -24.97 -19.02
N ARG A 909 1.80 -23.80 -19.55
CA ARG A 909 2.70 -22.86 -18.86
C ARG A 909 1.92 -21.91 -17.94
N THR A 910 2.56 -21.49 -16.84
CA THR A 910 2.08 -20.34 -16.07
C THR A 910 2.28 -19.06 -16.86
N ILE A 911 1.25 -18.22 -16.98
CA ILE A 911 1.37 -16.87 -17.54
C ILE A 911 0.52 -15.87 -16.76
N GLU A 912 1.19 -14.84 -16.22
CA GLU A 912 0.63 -13.78 -15.40
C GLU A 912 -0.32 -12.85 -16.18
N LEU A 913 -1.10 -12.03 -15.48
CA LEU A 913 -2.08 -11.13 -16.10
C LEU A 913 -1.47 -10.08 -17.05
N ALA A 914 -0.31 -9.51 -16.70
CA ALA A 914 0.34 -8.48 -17.53
C ALA A 914 0.94 -9.01 -18.84
N PRO A 915 1.67 -10.15 -18.87
CA PRO A 915 2.12 -10.77 -20.11
C PRO A 915 1.00 -11.11 -21.11
N ARG A 916 -0.20 -11.52 -20.65
CA ARG A 916 -1.35 -11.80 -21.53
C ARG A 916 -1.75 -10.58 -22.36
N VAL A 917 -1.84 -9.42 -21.70
CA VAL A 917 -2.10 -8.13 -22.34
C VAL A 917 -0.93 -7.73 -23.25
N ASN A 918 0.31 -7.83 -22.76
CA ASN A 918 1.49 -7.46 -23.55
C ASN A 918 1.59 -8.25 -24.88
N ILE A 919 1.21 -9.53 -24.90
CA ILE A 919 1.16 -10.35 -26.12
C ILE A 919 0.13 -9.77 -27.12
N ALA A 920 -1.03 -9.32 -26.64
CA ALA A 920 -2.06 -8.70 -27.49
C ALA A 920 -1.62 -7.35 -28.08
N GLU A 921 -1.03 -6.48 -27.27
CA GLU A 921 -0.51 -5.18 -27.72
C GLU A 921 0.67 -5.35 -28.69
N GLN A 922 1.62 -6.26 -28.39
CA GLN A 922 2.79 -6.52 -29.24
C GLN A 922 2.41 -7.17 -30.57
N ALA A 923 1.44 -8.09 -30.58
CA ALA A 923 0.89 -8.67 -31.80
C ALA A 923 0.01 -7.68 -32.60
N ARG A 924 -0.31 -6.51 -32.03
CA ARG A 924 -1.27 -5.52 -32.56
C ARG A 924 -2.61 -6.17 -32.92
N ALA A 925 -3.15 -6.96 -31.99
CA ALA A 925 -4.37 -7.73 -32.23
C ALA A 925 -5.57 -6.81 -32.54
N ASN A 926 -6.42 -7.23 -33.47
CA ASN A 926 -7.71 -6.61 -33.75
C ASN A 926 -8.80 -7.08 -32.78
N LEU A 927 -8.53 -8.13 -32.00
CA LEU A 927 -9.47 -8.79 -31.09
C LEU A 927 -8.72 -9.50 -29.96
N PHE A 928 -9.28 -9.49 -28.75
CA PHE A 928 -8.78 -10.28 -27.62
C PHE A 928 -9.90 -11.12 -26.98
N LEU A 929 -9.69 -12.43 -26.90
CA LEU A 929 -10.64 -13.41 -26.38
C LEU A 929 -10.03 -14.17 -25.20
N SER A 930 -10.44 -13.85 -23.97
CA SER A 930 -10.05 -14.61 -22.78
C SER A 930 -11.08 -15.69 -22.46
N ILE A 931 -10.61 -16.90 -22.15
CA ILE A 931 -11.44 -18.10 -21.98
C ILE A 931 -11.24 -18.61 -20.54
N HIS A 932 -12.34 -18.65 -19.79
CA HIS A 932 -12.39 -19.02 -18.37
C HIS A 932 -13.56 -19.97 -18.08
N ALA A 933 -13.54 -20.62 -16.91
CA ALA A 933 -14.64 -21.46 -16.45
C ALA A 933 -14.87 -21.25 -14.94
N ASN A 934 -15.91 -20.45 -14.66
CA ASN A 934 -16.24 -19.85 -13.38
C ASN A 934 -16.38 -20.85 -12.21
N ALA A 935 -16.31 -20.33 -11.00
CA ALA A 935 -16.53 -21.10 -9.78
C ALA A 935 -17.17 -20.29 -8.67
N ILE A 936 -17.99 -20.97 -7.88
CA ILE A 936 -18.50 -20.47 -6.59
C ILE A 936 -18.14 -21.49 -5.50
N SER A 937 -18.60 -21.27 -4.26
CA SER A 937 -18.46 -22.30 -3.22
C SER A 937 -19.11 -23.61 -3.67
N LEU A 938 -18.43 -24.75 -3.49
CA LEU A 938 -18.98 -26.09 -3.73
C LEU A 938 -20.24 -26.40 -2.88
N GLY A 939 -20.51 -25.59 -1.84
CA GLY A 939 -21.80 -25.59 -1.13
C GLY A 939 -22.95 -24.89 -1.88
N ARG A 940 -22.76 -24.50 -3.15
CA ARG A 940 -23.77 -23.91 -4.04
C ARG A 940 -23.76 -24.51 -5.46
N PRO A 941 -23.92 -25.84 -5.61
CA PRO A 941 -23.82 -26.53 -6.90
C PRO A 941 -25.02 -26.23 -7.84
N GLU A 942 -26.07 -25.57 -7.36
CA GLU A 942 -27.20 -25.11 -8.18
C GLU A 942 -26.84 -23.93 -9.11
N VAL A 943 -25.70 -23.27 -8.88
CA VAL A 943 -25.21 -22.17 -9.71
C VAL A 943 -24.52 -22.73 -10.96
N ASN A 944 -25.20 -22.56 -12.09
CA ASN A 944 -24.82 -23.01 -13.43
C ASN A 944 -25.20 -21.92 -14.45
N GLY A 945 -24.50 -21.87 -15.59
CA GLY A 945 -24.79 -21.05 -16.75
C GLY A 945 -23.62 -20.21 -17.29
N LEU A 946 -23.78 -19.73 -18.53
CA LEU A 946 -22.83 -18.92 -19.30
C LEU A 946 -22.83 -17.46 -18.82
N GLU A 947 -21.65 -16.90 -18.52
CA GLU A 947 -21.45 -15.46 -18.35
C GLU A 947 -20.43 -14.94 -19.37
N THR A 948 -20.53 -13.67 -19.77
CA THR A 948 -19.57 -13.09 -20.73
C THR A 948 -19.34 -11.62 -20.42
N TYR A 949 -18.07 -11.21 -20.36
CA TYR A 949 -17.66 -9.96 -19.73
C TYR A 949 -16.98 -9.01 -20.72
N HIS A 950 -17.25 -7.72 -20.54
CA HIS A 950 -16.48 -6.63 -21.15
C HIS A 950 -16.07 -5.57 -20.11
N TYR A 951 -15.11 -4.72 -20.45
CA TYR A 951 -14.71 -3.61 -19.59
C TYR A 951 -15.81 -2.52 -19.54
N PRO A 952 -16.11 -1.93 -18.36
CA PRO A 952 -17.03 -0.80 -18.24
C PRO A 952 -16.70 0.34 -19.21
N GLY A 953 -17.71 0.82 -19.93
CA GLY A 953 -17.54 1.87 -20.96
C GLY A 953 -16.95 1.43 -22.30
N SER A 954 -16.48 0.17 -22.46
CA SER A 954 -15.97 -0.32 -23.75
C SER A 954 -17.12 -0.72 -24.70
N THR A 955 -17.57 0.22 -25.54
CA THR A 955 -18.63 -0.01 -26.56
C THR A 955 -18.24 -1.03 -27.65
N SER A 956 -16.94 -1.22 -27.89
CA SER A 956 -16.43 -2.22 -28.83
C SER A 956 -16.37 -3.61 -28.20
N GLY A 957 -15.85 -3.72 -26.96
CA GLY A 957 -15.83 -4.95 -26.18
C GLY A 957 -17.25 -5.43 -25.82
N SER A 958 -18.18 -4.51 -25.54
CA SER A 958 -19.59 -4.84 -25.29
C SER A 958 -20.26 -5.52 -26.49
N ARG A 959 -20.07 -4.98 -27.71
CA ARG A 959 -20.56 -5.62 -28.95
C ARG A 959 -19.92 -6.98 -29.21
N LEU A 960 -18.63 -7.15 -28.87
CA LEU A 960 -17.93 -8.43 -29.01
C LEU A 960 -18.47 -9.48 -28.03
N ALA A 961 -18.64 -9.09 -26.76
CA ALA A 961 -19.24 -9.93 -25.73
C ALA A 961 -20.64 -10.40 -26.15
N SER A 962 -21.50 -9.49 -26.63
CA SER A 962 -22.84 -9.85 -27.11
C SER A 962 -22.83 -10.78 -28.33
N ALA A 963 -21.99 -10.53 -29.33
CA ALA A 963 -21.91 -11.39 -30.53
C ALA A 963 -21.49 -12.82 -30.19
N ILE A 964 -20.51 -12.99 -29.28
CA ILE A 964 -20.07 -14.31 -28.82
C ILE A 964 -21.13 -14.96 -27.91
N HIS A 965 -21.75 -14.22 -27.00
CA HIS A 965 -22.76 -14.73 -26.08
C HIS A 965 -24.01 -15.23 -26.82
N SER A 966 -24.55 -14.45 -27.77
CA SER A 966 -25.67 -14.88 -28.63
C SER A 966 -25.32 -16.11 -29.45
N SER A 967 -24.14 -16.14 -30.09
CA SER A 967 -23.66 -17.29 -30.87
C SER A 967 -23.59 -18.59 -30.05
N ILE A 968 -23.27 -18.50 -28.74
CA ILE A 968 -23.30 -19.66 -27.83
C ILE A 968 -24.75 -20.08 -27.52
N LEU A 969 -25.62 -19.14 -27.15
CA LEU A 969 -27.03 -19.44 -26.82
C LEU A 969 -27.84 -19.97 -28.02
N GLU A 970 -27.50 -19.55 -29.24
CA GLU A 970 -28.09 -20.06 -30.49
C GLU A 970 -27.56 -21.46 -30.86
N SER A 971 -26.36 -21.83 -30.41
CA SER A 971 -25.70 -23.09 -30.78
C SER A 971 -25.77 -24.20 -29.71
N ILE A 972 -25.99 -23.85 -28.43
CA ILE A 972 -25.79 -24.75 -27.29
C ILE A 972 -26.84 -24.52 -26.21
N THR A 973 -27.43 -25.61 -25.68
CA THR A 973 -28.33 -25.55 -24.51
C THR A 973 -27.56 -25.32 -23.21
N VAL A 974 -27.14 -24.07 -23.00
CA VAL A 974 -26.57 -23.57 -21.73
C VAL A 974 -27.52 -22.56 -21.09
N LYS A 975 -27.47 -22.45 -19.76
CA LYS A 975 -28.29 -21.53 -18.99
C LYS A 975 -27.77 -20.11 -19.14
N ASP A 976 -28.59 -19.21 -19.67
CA ASP A 976 -28.25 -17.78 -19.80
C ASP A 976 -28.07 -17.13 -18.42
N ARG A 977 -26.96 -16.39 -18.25
CA ARG A 977 -26.72 -15.48 -17.13
C ARG A 977 -26.26 -14.09 -17.59
N GLY A 978 -26.26 -13.82 -18.88
CA GLY A 978 -26.11 -12.51 -19.51
C GLY A 978 -24.68 -12.02 -19.73
N VAL A 979 -24.60 -11.02 -20.63
CA VAL A 979 -23.42 -10.18 -20.82
C VAL A 979 -23.30 -9.19 -19.64
N ARG A 980 -22.08 -9.05 -19.11
CA ARG A 980 -21.79 -8.33 -17.86
C ARG A 980 -20.59 -7.39 -18.00
N GLN A 981 -20.47 -6.45 -17.08
CA GLN A 981 -19.33 -5.54 -17.00
C GLN A 981 -18.41 -5.96 -15.86
N ALA A 982 -17.09 -6.04 -16.11
CA ALA A 982 -16.10 -6.33 -15.07
C ALA A 982 -14.78 -5.58 -15.30
N ASN A 983 -14.16 -5.16 -14.20
CA ASN A 983 -12.87 -4.46 -14.16
C ASN A 983 -11.69 -5.46 -14.20
N PHE A 984 -11.79 -6.50 -15.03
CA PHE A 984 -10.76 -7.53 -15.16
C PHE A 984 -9.52 -6.96 -15.86
N TYR A 985 -8.32 -7.34 -15.39
CA TYR A 985 -7.06 -6.78 -15.87
C TYR A 985 -6.91 -6.91 -17.39
N VAL A 986 -7.18 -8.11 -17.93
CA VAL A 986 -7.06 -8.42 -19.36
C VAL A 986 -8.14 -7.79 -20.25
N LEU A 987 -9.15 -7.14 -19.67
CA LEU A 987 -10.16 -6.35 -20.40
C LEU A 987 -9.92 -4.84 -20.28
N ARG A 988 -9.25 -4.41 -19.22
CA ARG A 988 -8.95 -3.01 -18.92
C ARG A 988 -7.74 -2.47 -19.67
N TYR A 989 -6.69 -3.29 -19.79
CA TYR A 989 -5.38 -2.85 -20.25
C TYR A 989 -5.08 -3.21 -21.72
N THR A 990 -5.97 -3.96 -22.37
CA THR A 990 -6.00 -4.17 -23.82
C THR A 990 -6.55 -2.94 -24.54
N SER A 991 -5.88 -2.48 -25.61
CA SER A 991 -6.33 -1.37 -26.46
C SER A 991 -7.37 -1.77 -27.51
N MET A 992 -7.40 -3.05 -27.89
CA MET A 992 -8.33 -3.61 -28.87
C MET A 992 -9.65 -4.10 -28.23
N PRO A 993 -10.70 -4.38 -29.03
CA PRO A 993 -11.94 -4.97 -28.53
C PRO A 993 -11.66 -6.31 -27.81
N ALA A 994 -12.01 -6.35 -26.53
CA ALA A 994 -11.70 -7.46 -25.63
C ALA A 994 -12.95 -8.00 -24.93
N THR A 995 -13.03 -9.31 -24.77
CA THR A 995 -14.04 -9.98 -23.94
C THR A 995 -13.45 -11.18 -23.20
N LEU A 996 -14.07 -11.54 -22.07
CA LEU A 996 -13.77 -12.76 -21.30
C LEU A 996 -15.04 -13.61 -21.25
N VAL A 997 -14.95 -14.86 -21.68
CA VAL A 997 -16.07 -15.82 -21.70
C VAL A 997 -15.92 -16.76 -20.52
N GLU A 998 -16.92 -16.79 -19.63
CA GLU A 998 -17.06 -17.79 -18.57
C GLU A 998 -17.94 -18.92 -19.09
N LEU A 999 -17.32 -20.04 -19.50
CA LEU A 999 -17.95 -21.13 -20.25
C LEU A 999 -19.10 -21.84 -19.51
N GLY A 1000 -19.14 -21.71 -18.18
CA GLY A 1000 -20.00 -22.42 -17.25
C GLY A 1000 -19.28 -22.57 -15.91
N PHE A 1001 -19.94 -23.13 -14.90
CA PHE A 1001 -19.37 -23.27 -13.55
C PHE A 1001 -18.73 -24.65 -13.33
N VAL A 1002 -17.41 -24.73 -13.12
CA VAL A 1002 -16.74 -26.01 -12.78
C VAL A 1002 -17.19 -26.58 -11.43
N THR A 1003 -17.79 -25.74 -10.58
CA THR A 1003 -18.42 -26.11 -9.31
C THR A 1003 -19.93 -26.33 -9.41
N GLY A 1004 -20.52 -26.20 -10.60
CA GLY A 1004 -21.95 -26.35 -10.87
C GLY A 1004 -22.32 -27.79 -11.22
N GLN A 1005 -23.45 -28.28 -10.69
CA GLN A 1005 -23.91 -29.67 -10.85
C GLN A 1005 -24.23 -30.07 -12.30
N GLU A 1006 -24.72 -29.13 -13.11
CA GLU A 1006 -24.99 -29.36 -14.53
C GLU A 1006 -23.75 -29.08 -15.38
N ASP A 1007 -23.05 -27.99 -15.07
CA ASP A 1007 -21.97 -27.47 -15.90
C ASP A 1007 -20.69 -28.28 -15.77
N ALA A 1008 -20.33 -28.78 -14.57
CA ALA A 1008 -19.10 -29.56 -14.39
C ALA A 1008 -19.08 -30.83 -15.27
N ALA A 1009 -20.20 -31.54 -15.36
CA ALA A 1009 -20.34 -32.71 -16.22
C ALA A 1009 -20.21 -32.35 -17.71
N LYS A 1010 -20.82 -31.23 -18.13
CA LYS A 1010 -20.73 -30.71 -19.51
C LYS A 1010 -19.31 -30.21 -19.84
N LEU A 1011 -18.62 -29.56 -18.90
CA LEU A 1011 -17.26 -29.05 -19.12
C LEU A 1011 -16.21 -30.16 -19.10
N ALA A 1012 -16.48 -31.28 -18.43
CA ALA A 1012 -15.68 -32.50 -18.52
C ALA A 1012 -15.81 -33.22 -19.88
N ASP A 1013 -16.97 -33.13 -20.53
CA ASP A 1013 -17.21 -33.68 -21.88
C ASP A 1013 -16.40 -32.96 -22.98
N PRO A 1014 -15.54 -33.67 -23.75
CA PRO A 1014 -14.86 -33.11 -24.91
C PRO A 1014 -15.80 -32.57 -26.00
N ASP A 1015 -16.93 -33.23 -26.29
CA ASP A 1015 -17.81 -32.84 -27.39
C ASP A 1015 -18.51 -31.52 -27.09
N HIS A 1016 -18.94 -31.30 -25.85
CA HIS A 1016 -19.45 -30.01 -25.40
C HIS A 1016 -18.38 -28.90 -25.43
N ARG A 1017 -17.13 -29.18 -25.03
CA ARG A 1017 -16.02 -28.22 -25.23
C ARG A 1017 -15.81 -27.88 -26.71
N SER A 1018 -15.96 -28.86 -27.61
CA SER A 1018 -15.92 -28.65 -29.06
C SER A 1018 -17.14 -27.92 -29.62
N GLN A 1019 -18.30 -27.99 -28.99
CA GLN A 1019 -19.45 -27.12 -29.30
C GLN A 1019 -19.16 -25.67 -28.90
N LEU A 1020 -18.70 -25.45 -27.66
CA LEU A 1020 -18.34 -24.14 -27.12
C LEU A 1020 -17.29 -23.43 -28.00
N ALA A 1021 -16.22 -24.13 -28.39
CA ALA A 1021 -15.19 -23.59 -29.27
C ALA A 1021 -15.75 -23.13 -30.64
N ARG A 1022 -16.63 -23.94 -31.25
CA ARG A 1022 -17.29 -23.59 -32.53
C ARG A 1022 -18.22 -22.38 -32.40
N ALA A 1023 -18.98 -22.28 -31.32
CA ALA A 1023 -19.87 -21.15 -31.08
C ALA A 1023 -19.09 -19.85 -30.82
N ILE A 1024 -18.02 -19.89 -30.02
CA ILE A 1024 -17.17 -18.72 -29.75
C ILE A 1024 -16.44 -18.26 -31.01
N ALA A 1025 -15.86 -19.18 -31.79
CA ALA A 1025 -15.23 -18.85 -33.06
C ALA A 1025 -16.24 -18.22 -34.04
N SER A 1026 -17.48 -18.73 -34.12
CA SER A 1026 -18.52 -18.20 -34.99
C SER A 1026 -18.92 -16.75 -34.65
N GLY A 1027 -19.13 -16.45 -33.36
CA GLY A 1027 -19.45 -15.09 -32.90
C GLY A 1027 -18.28 -14.12 -33.10
N ALA A 1028 -17.04 -14.57 -32.89
CA ALA A 1028 -15.84 -13.79 -33.20
C ALA A 1028 -15.72 -13.49 -34.71
N LEU A 1029 -15.99 -14.46 -35.57
CA LEU A 1029 -15.98 -14.29 -37.03
C LEU A 1029 -17.10 -13.35 -37.51
N GLN A 1030 -18.29 -13.42 -36.92
CA GLN A 1030 -19.39 -12.49 -37.18
C GLN A 1030 -18.97 -11.04 -36.85
N TYR A 1031 -18.39 -10.82 -35.66
CA TYR A 1031 -17.87 -9.53 -35.25
C TYR A 1031 -16.75 -9.02 -36.19
N ILE A 1032 -15.82 -9.89 -36.58
CA ILE A 1032 -14.72 -9.56 -37.50
C ILE A 1032 -15.27 -9.11 -38.87
N ARG A 1033 -16.22 -9.86 -39.44
CA ARG A 1033 -16.87 -9.52 -40.73
C ARG A 1033 -17.64 -8.20 -40.65
N GLN A 1034 -18.30 -7.93 -39.52
CA GLN A 1034 -19.15 -6.74 -39.35
C GLN A 1034 -18.37 -5.46 -39.01
N TYR A 1035 -17.28 -5.55 -38.25
CA TYR A 1035 -16.62 -4.38 -37.66
C TYR A 1035 -15.10 -4.26 -37.91
N ILE A 1036 -14.43 -5.31 -38.38
CA ILE A 1036 -12.96 -5.32 -38.56
C ILE A 1036 -12.55 -5.43 -40.03
N GLN A 1037 -13.22 -6.23 -40.86
CA GLN A 1037 -12.89 -6.33 -42.28
C GLN A 1037 -13.22 -5.06 -43.10
N PRO A 1038 -14.36 -4.37 -42.93
CA PRO A 1038 -14.70 -3.19 -43.73
C PRO A 1038 -13.68 -2.04 -43.60
N THR A 1039 -13.03 -1.92 -42.43
CA THR A 1039 -12.00 -0.91 -42.12
C THR A 1039 -10.59 -1.31 -42.57
N LEU A 1040 -10.35 -2.58 -42.90
CA LEU A 1040 -9.10 -3.08 -43.51
C LEU A 1040 -9.15 -3.06 -45.05
N THR A 1041 -10.34 -2.95 -45.65
CA THR A 1041 -10.54 -2.80 -47.10
C THR A 1041 -10.63 -1.35 -47.57
N SER A 1042 -10.53 -0.38 -46.67
CA SER A 1042 -10.68 1.06 -46.94
C SER A 1042 -9.36 1.84 -46.83
N THR A 1043 -8.21 1.16 -46.87
CA THR A 1043 -6.86 1.68 -46.69
C THR A 1043 -5.89 1.02 -47.66
#